data_AF-A0A2G6IWI4-F1
#
_entry.id   AF-A0A2G6IWI4-F1
#
_cell.length_a   1.000
_cell.length_b   1.000
_cell.length_c   1.000
_cell.angle_alpha   90.00
_cell.angle_beta   90.00
_cell.angle_gamma   90.00
#
_symmetry.space_group_name_H-M   'P 1'
#
loop_
_entity.id
_entity.type
_entity.pdbx_description
1 polymer ?
#
loop_
_entity_poly.entity_id
_entity_poly.type
_entity_poly.pdbx_seq_one_letter_code
_entity_poly.pdbx_strand_id
1 'polypeptide(L)'
;MRFVIRSIIVLVLLVIIAIGTLLLLPGDKIARFAEGQFESATGRAISIGGEVKTTIYPLLGVRTGAIRIANAPWSKSGPMVQAEGMSIGVDLTALFTGDIRIKKIDLQAPKILLEVAQDGRANWEMGKTASAGSGAGAGQAGDIPAFSLDRALIKNGTLTYLDHGSGGKTSLSEMDIDLRLPEFAGRADLALSARMNGQTVSVKGDVAQFATLLEGGITGVKATVKNGANVVKFNGKAGMSPPAADGNLEASLKQMPTLFKLLGMAPVELDKGMGRSVVVNGKVTYTGQNTAHLRDGVIKLDQNVFSGGVDYLPGKARPMLKAQFAAGALDFSSLAASVDSSGQTVEVAPGWSKERIDVSALGLMDADIHLVAKSVNLGTVKLGPSNVHMKLDRARAVFGLKKISTYQGQLAGQFVVNGRRGLSVGGDLTLSNIAMQPLLRDLADYDRLMTGADMQLKFLGVGNSMSAIMHSLSGSGSFTLGRGEILGLDLAGMLRNLDASYRGKGQKTVFDKISASFSIKGGVLSNNDLAFDAKKAKAVGAGTVGIGDQTLNYRITPTVLAKTDGSGGISVPVIISGSWSNPKFRPDLQGLIDKRLAEEKAALKAKLEAEKAAKKAELKAKLAAEKARALRKAEEKLSIDLKAGESLEDAARRKLEEEAKKGLGKLLKGN
;
A
#
# COMPACT_ATOMS: atom_id res chain seq x y z
N MET A 1 -6.60 16.21 36.90
CA MET A 1 -5.45 17.08 37.23
C MET A 1 -5.78 18.24 38.18
N ARG A 2 -7.00 18.79 38.19
CA ARG A 2 -7.45 19.87 39.12
C ARG A 2 -7.13 19.61 40.60
N PHE A 3 -7.18 18.36 41.05
CA PHE A 3 -7.00 17.98 42.45
C PHE A 3 -5.54 17.84 42.92
N VAL A 4 -4.59 17.58 42.01
CA VAL A 4 -3.15 17.52 42.34
C VAL A 4 -2.64 18.90 42.71
N ILE A 5 -3.02 19.89 41.90
CA ILE A 5 -2.67 21.28 42.14
C ILE A 5 -3.33 21.74 43.45
N ARG A 6 -4.63 21.45 43.67
CA ARG A 6 -5.34 21.69 44.96
C ARG A 6 -4.63 21.08 46.18
N SER A 7 -4.04 19.90 46.03
CA SER A 7 -3.32 19.25 47.12
C SER A 7 -1.97 19.92 47.42
N ILE A 8 -1.23 20.32 46.39
CA ILE A 8 -0.02 21.13 46.53
C ILE A 8 -0.35 22.51 47.13
N ILE A 9 -1.47 23.13 46.73
CA ILE A 9 -1.97 24.40 47.26
C ILE A 9 -2.21 24.30 48.76
N VAL A 10 -2.94 23.27 49.21
CA VAL A 10 -3.19 23.03 50.62
C VAL A 10 -1.87 22.87 51.37
N LEU A 11 -0.95 22.03 50.87
CA LEU A 11 0.35 21.80 51.50
C LEU A 11 1.12 23.12 51.71
N VAL A 12 1.14 23.99 50.69
CA VAL A 12 1.86 25.26 50.79
C VAL A 12 1.15 26.22 51.74
N LEU A 13 -0.18 26.34 51.66
CA LEU A 13 -0.99 27.20 52.54
C LEU A 13 -0.82 26.87 54.03
N LEU A 14 -0.39 25.64 54.34
CA LEU A 14 -0.14 25.16 55.70
C LEU A 14 1.30 25.38 56.17
N VAL A 15 2.27 25.28 55.26
CA VAL A 15 3.62 25.78 55.49
C VAL A 15 3.59 27.29 55.80
N ILE A 16 2.60 28.02 55.29
CA ILE A 16 2.41 29.45 55.52
C ILE A 16 1.86 29.77 56.92
N ILE A 17 0.92 28.98 57.48
CA ILE A 17 0.49 29.13 58.88
C ILE A 17 1.66 28.86 59.83
N ALA A 18 2.49 27.87 59.49
CA ALA A 18 3.74 27.61 60.19
C ALA A 18 4.76 28.76 60.08
N ILE A 19 4.83 29.43 58.92
CA ILE A 19 5.67 30.62 58.64
C ILE A 19 5.20 31.87 59.42
N GLY A 20 3.90 32.02 59.68
CA GLY A 20 3.38 33.09 60.54
C GLY A 20 3.74 32.93 62.02
N THR A 21 3.89 31.68 62.49
CA THR A 21 4.34 31.33 63.85
C THR A 21 5.87 31.11 63.97
N LEU A 22 6.62 31.38 62.90
CA LEU A 22 7.95 30.83 62.57
C LEU A 22 9.14 31.34 63.37
N LEU A 23 8.97 32.35 64.22
CA LEU A 23 10.12 32.85 64.98
C LEU A 23 10.39 32.08 66.29
N LEU A 24 9.54 31.11 66.70
CA LEU A 24 9.65 30.48 68.04
C LEU A 24 9.34 28.96 68.15
N LEU A 25 8.99 28.24 67.07
CA LEU A 25 8.59 26.81 67.16
C LEU A 25 9.62 25.84 66.56
N PRO A 26 9.91 24.68 67.20
CA PRO A 26 10.72 23.61 66.63
C PRO A 26 10.11 23.05 65.33
N GLY A 27 10.95 22.72 64.34
CA GLY A 27 10.55 22.24 63.01
C GLY A 27 9.60 21.02 63.02
N ASP A 28 9.64 20.20 64.06
CA ASP A 28 8.78 19.02 64.23
C ASP A 28 7.29 19.38 64.41
N LYS A 29 6.99 20.52 65.06
CA LYS A 29 5.60 20.97 65.24
C LYS A 29 5.02 21.50 63.92
N ILE A 30 5.85 22.13 63.10
CA ILE A 30 5.51 22.62 61.77
C ILE A 30 5.15 21.44 60.86
N ALA A 31 5.97 20.39 60.86
CA ALA A 31 5.72 19.18 60.11
C ALA A 31 4.37 18.55 60.48
N ARG A 32 4.15 18.23 61.77
CA ARG A 32 2.89 17.59 62.22
C ARG A 32 1.64 18.40 61.92
N PHE A 33 1.71 19.73 62.02
CA PHE A 33 0.59 20.59 61.68
C PHE A 33 0.28 20.56 60.17
N ALA A 34 1.32 20.67 59.33
CA ALA A 34 1.17 20.58 57.88
C ALA A 34 0.63 19.21 57.45
N GLU A 35 1.06 18.13 58.11
CA GLU A 35 0.58 16.77 57.86
C GLU A 35 -0.92 16.61 58.10
N GLY A 36 -1.40 16.95 59.30
CA GLY A 36 -2.82 16.79 59.65
C GLY A 36 -3.76 17.66 58.82
N GLN A 37 -3.28 18.83 58.39
CA GLN A 37 -4.08 19.73 57.57
C GLN A 37 -4.09 19.33 56.08
N PHE A 38 -2.97 18.84 55.56
CA PHE A 38 -2.94 18.25 54.22
C PHE A 38 -3.90 17.05 54.14
N GLU A 39 -3.90 16.20 55.16
CA GLU A 39 -4.86 15.10 55.29
C GLU A 39 -6.31 15.61 55.37
N SER A 40 -6.56 16.66 56.14
CA SER A 40 -7.91 17.23 56.28
C SER A 40 -8.48 17.76 54.96
N ALA A 41 -7.67 18.39 54.11
CA ALA A 41 -8.15 18.97 52.87
C ALA A 41 -8.15 17.99 51.68
N THR A 42 -7.18 17.08 51.62
CA THR A 42 -6.98 16.18 50.47
C THR A 42 -7.53 14.77 50.71
N GLY A 43 -7.77 14.40 51.97
CA GLY A 43 -8.08 13.04 52.38
C GLY A 43 -6.89 12.07 52.27
N ARG A 44 -5.66 12.59 52.14
CA ARG A 44 -4.42 11.81 52.00
C ARG A 44 -3.47 12.12 53.14
N ALA A 45 -2.99 11.09 53.83
CA ALA A 45 -1.89 11.26 54.76
C ALA A 45 -0.61 11.69 54.01
N ILE A 46 0.10 12.66 54.56
CA ILE A 46 1.47 13.01 54.17
C ILE A 46 2.37 12.79 55.38
N SER A 47 3.57 12.27 55.16
CA SER A 47 4.61 12.15 56.18
C SER A 47 5.84 12.94 55.73
N ILE A 48 6.34 13.82 56.59
CA ILE A 48 7.52 14.65 56.38
C ILE A 48 8.61 14.14 57.34
N GLY A 49 9.56 13.37 56.80
CA GLY A 49 10.68 12.81 57.54
C GLY A 49 11.90 13.73 57.57
N GLY A 50 12.65 13.69 58.66
CA GLY A 50 13.87 14.47 58.85
C GLY A 50 13.62 15.90 59.34
N GLU A 51 14.70 16.65 59.55
CA GLU A 51 14.62 18.02 60.05
C GLU A 51 14.04 18.99 59.01
N VAL A 52 13.04 19.78 59.44
CA VAL A 52 12.50 20.90 58.68
C VAL A 52 13.35 22.14 58.96
N LYS A 53 14.00 22.69 57.92
CA LYS A 53 14.88 23.87 58.02
C LYS A 53 14.28 25.08 57.35
N THR A 54 14.28 26.21 58.05
CA THR A 54 13.86 27.50 57.50
C THR A 54 15.01 28.13 56.71
N THR A 55 14.71 28.68 55.55
CA THR A 55 15.68 29.42 54.71
C THR A 55 15.28 30.89 54.72
N ILE A 56 16.23 31.81 54.91
CA ILE A 56 15.95 33.25 55.07
C ILE A 56 16.50 34.06 53.88
N TYR A 57 17.62 33.65 53.27
CA TYR A 57 18.25 34.34 52.14
C TYR A 57 18.78 33.33 51.10
N PRO A 58 18.65 33.57 49.78
CA PRO A 58 18.03 34.72 49.11
C PRO A 58 16.49 34.65 48.96
N LEU A 59 15.84 33.59 49.44
CA LEU A 59 14.38 33.46 49.46
C LEU A 59 13.93 32.94 50.84
N LEU A 60 12.93 33.58 51.44
CA LEU A 60 12.30 33.05 52.65
C LEU A 60 11.53 31.78 52.29
N GLY A 61 11.69 30.72 53.07
CA GLY A 61 11.04 29.46 52.77
C GLY A 61 11.34 28.34 53.76
N VAL A 62 10.86 27.16 53.42
CA VAL A 62 11.04 25.94 54.21
C VAL A 62 11.60 24.85 53.32
N ARG A 63 12.64 24.17 53.82
CA ARG A 63 13.20 22.95 53.25
C ARG A 63 12.91 21.79 54.17
N THR A 64 12.40 20.71 53.59
CA THR A 64 12.03 19.48 54.28
C THR A 64 12.96 18.35 53.87
N GLY A 65 13.06 17.32 54.70
CA GLY A 65 13.67 16.04 54.34
C GLY A 65 12.71 15.18 53.51
N ALA A 66 12.81 13.85 53.66
CA ALA A 66 12.07 12.92 52.83
C ALA A 66 10.55 13.06 53.02
N ILE A 67 9.82 13.22 51.92
CA ILE A 67 8.35 13.33 51.94
C ILE A 67 7.73 12.09 51.34
N ARG A 68 6.62 11.63 51.93
CA ARG A 68 5.78 10.58 51.36
C ARG A 68 4.32 11.00 51.41
N ILE A 69 3.63 10.96 50.28
CA ILE A 69 2.19 11.16 50.18
C ILE A 69 1.55 9.79 49.96
N ALA A 70 0.62 9.43 50.85
CA ALA A 70 -0.12 8.19 50.76
C ALA A 70 -0.89 8.09 49.44
N ASN A 71 -1.12 6.86 49.00
CA ASN A 71 -1.84 6.60 47.76
C ASN A 71 -3.35 6.51 47.99
N ALA A 72 -4.09 6.29 46.90
CA ALA A 72 -5.48 5.85 46.93
C ALA A 72 -5.72 4.71 47.92
N PRO A 73 -6.86 4.67 48.65
CA PRO A 73 -7.13 3.57 49.57
C PRO A 73 -7.33 2.26 48.80
N TRP A 74 -7.70 2.37 47.52
CA TRP A 74 -7.82 1.25 46.59
C TRP A 74 -6.48 0.80 45.99
N SER A 75 -5.40 1.57 46.12
CA SER A 75 -4.09 1.21 45.57
C SER A 75 -3.28 0.35 46.55
N LYS A 76 -2.57 -0.65 46.01
CA LYS A 76 -1.63 -1.51 46.73
C LYS A 76 -0.17 -1.27 46.34
N SER A 77 0.08 -0.29 45.48
CA SER A 77 1.36 -0.10 44.77
C SER A 77 2.36 0.78 45.55
N GLY A 78 2.14 0.99 46.84
CA GLY A 78 2.94 1.89 47.69
C GLY A 78 2.47 3.36 47.61
N PRO A 79 3.26 4.31 48.15
CA PRO A 79 2.91 5.74 48.19
C PRO A 79 2.76 6.36 46.78
N MET A 80 1.86 7.34 46.64
CA MET A 80 1.65 8.04 45.37
C MET A 80 2.81 8.97 45.02
N VAL A 81 3.40 9.63 46.02
CA VAL A 81 4.59 10.46 45.84
C VAL A 81 5.58 10.14 46.95
N GLN A 82 6.85 9.94 46.59
CA GLN A 82 7.95 9.88 47.52
C GLN A 82 9.08 10.77 47.01
N ALA A 83 9.58 11.70 47.81
CA ALA A 83 10.70 12.58 47.43
C ALA A 83 11.77 12.60 48.53
N GLU A 84 13.02 12.86 48.16
CA GLU A 84 14.13 12.98 49.14
C GLU A 84 14.10 14.32 49.87
N GLY A 85 13.54 15.35 49.24
CA GLY A 85 13.38 16.67 49.82
C GLY A 85 12.46 17.55 49.00
N MET A 86 11.75 18.45 49.69
CA MET A 86 10.98 19.52 49.07
C MET A 86 11.40 20.86 49.66
N SER A 87 11.54 21.86 48.81
CA SER A 87 11.72 23.25 49.22
C SER A 87 10.57 24.11 48.70
N ILE A 88 9.99 24.92 49.57
CA ILE A 88 8.95 25.89 49.23
C ILE A 88 9.48 27.27 49.60
N GLY A 89 9.40 28.20 48.66
CA GLY A 89 9.81 29.58 48.82
C GLY A 89 8.63 30.54 48.63
N VAL A 90 8.53 31.54 49.51
CA VAL A 90 7.43 32.51 49.58
C VAL A 90 7.95 33.93 49.38
N ASP A 91 7.07 34.85 48.97
CA ASP A 91 7.41 36.26 48.80
C ASP A 91 7.36 37.04 50.12
N LEU A 92 8.53 37.49 50.59
CA LEU A 92 8.68 38.27 51.83
C LEU A 92 7.82 39.55 51.82
N THR A 93 7.79 40.29 50.72
CA THR A 93 7.09 41.57 50.66
C THR A 93 5.58 41.39 50.68
N ALA A 94 5.06 40.36 50.01
CA ALA A 94 3.65 40.02 50.02
C ALA A 94 3.18 39.59 51.43
N LEU A 95 4.04 38.88 52.19
CA LEU A 95 3.72 38.49 53.56
C LEU A 95 3.46 39.70 54.48
N PHE A 96 4.16 40.83 54.28
CA PHE A 96 3.92 42.07 55.04
C PHE A 96 2.59 42.73 54.70
N THR A 97 2.07 42.55 53.49
CA THR A 97 0.77 43.07 53.06
C THR A 97 -0.39 42.11 53.35
N GLY A 98 -0.12 40.96 54.00
CA GLY A 98 -1.10 39.90 54.23
C GLY A 98 -1.41 39.04 53.00
N ASP A 99 -0.69 39.26 51.88
CA ASP A 99 -0.83 38.49 50.64
C ASP A 99 0.11 37.29 50.65
N ILE A 100 -0.40 36.14 50.25
CA ILE A 100 0.35 34.90 50.26
C ILE A 100 0.74 34.54 48.83
N ARG A 101 2.04 34.62 48.52
CA ARG A 101 2.59 34.37 47.19
C ARG A 101 3.71 33.34 47.20
N ILE A 102 3.51 32.24 46.47
CA ILE A 102 4.49 31.15 46.37
C ILE A 102 5.41 31.46 45.20
N LYS A 103 6.68 31.76 45.48
CA LYS A 103 7.65 32.05 44.42
C LYS A 103 8.26 30.79 43.82
N LYS A 104 8.48 29.75 44.64
CA LYS A 104 9.23 28.58 44.19
C LYS A 104 8.79 27.31 44.90
N ILE A 105 8.59 26.25 44.13
CA ILE A 105 8.50 24.87 44.65
C ILE A 105 9.62 24.06 43.98
N ASP A 106 10.37 23.28 44.76
CA ASP A 106 11.48 22.46 44.29
C ASP A 106 11.41 21.06 44.91
N LEU A 107 11.21 20.03 44.08
CA LEU A 107 11.16 18.62 44.49
C LEU A 107 12.42 17.89 44.01
N GLN A 108 13.12 17.25 44.94
CA GLN A 108 14.35 16.50 44.68
C GLN A 108 14.08 14.99 44.64
N ALA A 109 14.51 14.36 43.55
CA ALA A 109 14.38 12.92 43.28
C ALA A 109 12.98 12.34 43.55
N PRO A 110 11.87 12.96 43.08
CA PRO A 110 10.55 12.45 43.37
C PRO A 110 10.24 11.19 42.55
N LYS A 111 9.80 10.14 43.24
CA LYS A 111 9.13 8.96 42.68
C LYS A 111 7.63 9.21 42.72
N ILE A 112 7.04 9.48 41.56
CA ILE A 112 5.63 9.77 41.37
C ILE A 112 4.97 8.54 40.75
N LEU A 113 3.90 8.06 41.37
CA LEU A 113 3.11 6.93 40.92
C LEU A 113 1.68 7.41 40.64
N LEU A 114 1.32 7.43 39.36
CA LEU A 114 -0.01 7.78 38.89
C LEU A 114 -0.72 6.49 38.46
N GLU A 115 -1.91 6.26 39.01
CA GLU A 115 -2.67 5.04 38.76
C GLU A 115 -4.10 5.36 38.38
N VAL A 116 -4.63 4.64 37.38
CA VAL A 116 -6.06 4.60 37.05
C VAL A 116 -6.58 3.22 37.40
N ALA A 117 -7.58 3.16 38.29
CA ALA A 117 -8.26 1.93 38.67
C ALA A 117 -9.11 1.38 37.50
N GLN A 118 -9.52 0.12 37.60
CA GLN A 118 -10.37 -0.52 36.58
C GLN A 118 -11.71 0.20 36.34
N ASP A 119 -12.20 0.92 37.34
CA ASP A 119 -13.43 1.73 37.26
C ASP A 119 -13.19 3.15 36.74
N GLY A 120 -11.98 3.47 36.28
CA GLY A 120 -11.60 4.76 35.71
C GLY A 120 -11.22 5.82 36.76
N ARG A 121 -11.32 5.54 38.06
CA ARG A 121 -10.89 6.47 39.12
C ARG A 121 -9.37 6.61 39.11
N ALA A 122 -8.89 7.83 39.20
CA ALA A 122 -7.46 8.07 39.25
C ALA A 122 -6.97 8.36 40.67
N ASN A 123 -5.78 7.87 41.04
CA ASN A 123 -5.26 8.04 42.40
C ASN A 123 -4.93 9.50 42.75
N TRP A 124 -4.70 10.31 41.72
CA TRP A 124 -4.44 11.74 41.78
C TRP A 124 -5.71 12.60 41.91
N GLU A 125 -6.88 11.98 41.92
CA GLU A 125 -8.14 12.61 42.33
C GLU A 125 -8.21 12.58 43.86
N MET A 126 -8.03 13.76 44.46
CA MET A 126 -7.92 13.98 45.89
C MET A 126 -8.99 14.97 46.36
N GLY A 127 -9.44 14.84 47.59
CA GLY A 127 -10.49 15.67 48.18
C GLY A 127 -11.80 14.92 48.41
N LYS A 128 -12.57 15.35 49.42
CA LYS A 128 -13.95 14.92 49.61
C LYS A 128 -14.77 15.46 48.45
N THR A 129 -15.16 14.61 47.50
CA THR A 129 -16.35 14.88 46.72
C THR A 129 -17.50 15.02 47.72
N ALA A 130 -18.01 16.23 47.89
CA ALA A 130 -19.32 16.41 48.48
C ALA A 130 -20.26 15.51 47.67
N SER A 131 -20.77 14.48 48.33
CA SER A 131 -21.75 13.56 47.77
C SER A 131 -22.88 14.40 47.18
N ALA A 132 -23.30 14.04 45.97
CA ALA A 132 -24.43 14.65 45.30
C ALA A 132 -25.69 14.53 46.17
N GLY A 133 -26.03 15.62 46.87
CA GLY A 133 -27.37 15.93 47.32
C GLY A 133 -27.98 16.90 46.32
N SER A 134 -29.02 16.46 45.64
CA SER A 134 -29.88 17.25 44.75
C SER A 134 -30.35 18.56 45.40
N GLY A 135 -30.13 19.68 44.72
CA GLY A 135 -30.71 20.98 45.07
C GLY A 135 -30.19 22.06 44.14
N ALA A 136 -31.09 22.66 43.36
CA ALA A 136 -30.82 23.67 42.35
C ALA A 136 -30.13 24.93 42.90
N GLY A 137 -29.26 25.51 42.08
CA GLY A 137 -28.65 26.82 42.31
C GLY A 137 -27.59 27.11 41.27
N ALA A 138 -27.97 27.83 40.21
CA ALA A 138 -27.01 28.50 39.34
C ALA A 138 -26.31 29.58 40.17
N GLY A 139 -25.16 29.23 40.74
CA GLY A 139 -24.32 30.10 41.55
C GLY A 139 -22.86 29.79 41.26
N GLN A 140 -22.18 30.79 40.70
CA GLN A 140 -20.72 30.98 40.59
C GLN A 140 -19.85 29.71 40.59
N ALA A 141 -19.21 29.46 39.44
CA ALA A 141 -18.03 28.63 39.33
C ALA A 141 -17.08 28.99 40.48
N GLY A 142 -16.96 28.07 41.45
CA GLY A 142 -16.25 28.32 42.70
C GLY A 142 -14.83 28.82 42.43
N ASP A 143 -14.58 30.04 42.91
CA ASP A 143 -13.28 30.67 42.98
C ASP A 143 -12.25 29.66 43.48
N ILE A 144 -11.35 29.26 42.59
CA ILE A 144 -10.05 28.77 43.02
C ILE A 144 -9.34 30.03 43.54
N PRO A 145 -8.97 30.13 44.83
CA PRO A 145 -8.26 31.29 45.33
C PRO A 145 -7.07 31.58 44.41
N ALA A 146 -6.90 32.83 43.98
CA ALA A 146 -5.79 33.22 43.12
C ALA A 146 -4.47 33.11 43.92
N PHE A 147 -3.87 31.91 43.98
CA PHE A 147 -2.52 31.73 44.50
C PHE A 147 -1.52 31.94 43.36
N SER A 148 -0.45 32.69 43.63
CA SER A 148 0.66 32.81 42.69
C SER A 148 1.65 31.67 42.93
N LEU A 149 2.07 31.00 41.85
CA LEU A 149 3.17 30.04 41.85
C LEU A 149 4.11 30.46 40.74
N ASP A 150 5.21 31.15 41.03
CA ASP A 150 6.04 31.71 39.95
C ASP A 150 6.86 30.63 39.24
N ARG A 151 7.31 29.60 39.97
CA ARG A 151 8.14 28.52 39.43
C ARG A 151 8.00 27.20 40.18
N ALA A 152 7.87 26.10 39.45
CA ALA A 152 7.96 24.74 39.98
C ALA A 152 9.12 23.97 39.31
N LEU A 153 9.92 23.30 40.13
CA LEU A 153 11.06 22.49 39.72
C LEU A 153 10.92 21.06 40.23
N ILE A 154 11.20 20.10 39.36
CA ILE A 154 11.45 18.71 39.71
C ILE A 154 12.83 18.36 39.19
N LYS A 155 13.68 17.75 40.01
CA LYS A 155 15.00 17.25 39.60
C LYS A 155 15.12 15.75 39.82
N ASN A 156 15.67 15.04 38.83
CA ASN A 156 15.96 13.61 38.86
C ASN A 156 14.76 12.74 39.31
N GLY A 157 13.56 13.10 38.86
CA GLY A 157 12.33 12.40 39.18
C GLY A 157 12.17 11.09 38.41
N THR A 158 11.25 10.25 38.89
CA THR A 158 10.76 9.08 38.18
C THR A 158 9.23 9.09 38.24
N LEU A 159 8.58 9.03 37.08
CA LEU A 159 7.12 8.96 36.96
C LEU A 159 6.72 7.58 36.45
N THR A 160 5.88 6.87 37.19
CA THR A 160 5.25 5.63 36.71
C THR A 160 3.76 5.86 36.57
N TYR A 161 3.25 5.63 35.36
CA TYR A 161 1.83 5.61 35.05
C TYR A 161 1.37 4.16 34.90
N LEU A 162 0.36 3.77 35.69
CA LEU A 162 -0.28 2.46 35.63
C LEU A 162 -1.76 2.62 35.31
N ASP A 163 -2.21 1.95 34.27
CA ASP A 163 -3.62 1.81 33.96
C ASP A 163 -4.04 0.36 34.21
N HIS A 164 -4.81 0.14 35.29
CA HIS A 164 -5.28 -1.18 35.70
C HIS A 164 -6.41 -1.71 34.79
N GLY A 165 -7.03 -0.84 33.99
CA GLY A 165 -8.04 -1.22 33.00
C GLY A 165 -7.43 -1.79 31.73
N SER A 166 -6.45 -1.10 31.15
CA SER A 166 -5.74 -1.57 29.95
C SER A 166 -4.56 -2.49 30.23
N GLY A 167 -4.09 -2.56 31.49
CA GLY A 167 -2.85 -3.24 31.88
C GLY A 167 -1.58 -2.47 31.47
N GLY A 168 -1.73 -1.25 30.95
CA GLY A 168 -0.63 -0.43 30.47
C GLY A 168 0.25 0.08 31.62
N LYS A 169 1.57 -0.09 31.47
CA LYS A 169 2.58 0.53 32.33
C LYS A 169 3.52 1.39 31.51
N THR A 170 3.65 2.65 31.88
CA THR A 170 4.60 3.58 31.26
C THR A 170 5.45 4.22 32.34
N SER A 171 6.77 4.21 32.16
CA SER A 171 7.71 4.81 33.11
C SER A 171 8.60 5.84 32.45
N LEU A 172 8.75 6.99 33.09
CA LEU A 172 9.73 8.01 32.79
C LEU A 172 10.75 8.04 33.93
N SER A 173 12.04 7.98 33.62
CA SER A 173 13.14 8.13 34.57
C SER A 173 13.98 9.37 34.24
N GLU A 174 14.89 9.77 35.13
CA GLU A 174 15.76 10.95 34.93
C GLU A 174 14.94 12.20 34.56
N MET A 175 13.79 12.38 35.21
CA MET A 175 12.82 13.41 34.87
C MET A 175 13.16 14.75 35.54
N ASP A 176 13.49 15.76 34.74
CA ASP A 176 13.63 17.14 35.18
C ASP A 176 12.50 17.99 34.58
N ILE A 177 11.85 18.79 35.42
CA ILE A 177 10.80 19.74 35.02
C ILE A 177 11.17 21.13 35.54
N ASP A 178 11.08 22.14 34.69
CA ASP A 178 11.11 23.57 35.03
C ASP A 178 9.88 24.23 34.43
N LEU A 179 8.90 24.51 35.28
CA LEU A 179 7.65 25.18 34.94
C LEU A 179 7.70 26.60 35.52
N ARG A 180 7.56 27.61 34.67
CA ARG A 180 7.53 29.04 35.05
C ARG A 180 6.16 29.61 34.73
N LEU A 181 5.58 30.29 35.71
CA LEU A 181 4.18 30.69 35.77
C LEU A 181 4.09 32.08 36.45
N PRO A 182 4.53 33.17 35.82
CA PRO A 182 4.52 34.49 36.45
C PRO A 182 3.13 34.88 36.98
N GLU A 183 2.08 34.48 36.25
CA GLU A 183 0.69 34.60 36.64
C GLU A 183 -0.04 33.29 36.33
N PHE A 184 -0.79 32.74 37.28
CA PHE A 184 -1.47 31.45 37.13
C PHE A 184 -2.47 31.43 35.96
N ALA A 185 -3.21 32.52 35.77
CA ALA A 185 -4.15 32.69 34.66
C ALA A 185 -3.48 33.09 33.34
N GLY A 186 -2.19 33.46 33.38
CA GLY A 186 -1.43 33.97 32.25
C GLY A 186 -0.58 32.89 31.57
N ARG A 187 0.55 33.34 31.05
CA ARG A 187 1.50 32.53 30.29
C ARG A 187 2.27 31.56 31.19
N ALA A 188 2.49 30.35 30.69
CA ALA A 188 3.40 29.39 31.29
C ALA A 188 4.50 28.95 30.31
N ASP A 189 5.74 28.90 30.78
CA ASP A 189 6.84 28.26 30.08
C ASP A 189 7.17 26.92 30.77
N LEU A 190 7.23 25.85 29.99
CA LEU A 190 7.55 24.50 30.45
C LEU A 190 8.84 24.01 29.78
N ALA A 191 9.78 23.52 30.56
CA ALA A 191 10.87 22.67 30.09
C ALA A 191 10.80 21.33 30.82
N LEU A 192 10.76 20.24 30.07
CA LEU A 192 10.78 18.87 30.56
C LEU A 192 11.91 18.12 29.86
N SER A 193 12.71 17.36 30.59
CA SER A 193 13.57 16.31 30.05
C SER A 193 13.37 15.03 30.83
N ALA A 194 13.28 13.91 30.13
CA ALA A 194 13.11 12.60 30.76
C ALA A 194 13.63 11.49 29.85
N ARG A 195 13.84 10.31 30.42
CA ARG A 195 14.15 9.08 29.69
C ARG A 195 12.92 8.18 29.69
N MET A 196 12.44 7.82 28.49
CA MET A 196 11.30 6.93 28.28
C MET A 196 11.71 5.80 27.34
N ASN A 197 11.47 4.54 27.71
CA ASN A 197 11.87 3.36 26.93
C ASN A 197 13.36 3.38 26.52
N GLY A 198 14.21 3.86 27.43
CA GLY A 198 15.65 4.00 27.21
C GLY A 198 16.06 5.15 26.28
N GLN A 199 15.12 5.97 25.82
CA GLN A 199 15.34 7.09 24.91
C GLN A 199 15.13 8.43 25.64
N THR A 200 16.06 9.38 25.45
CA THR A 200 15.92 10.73 26.02
C THR A 200 14.92 11.55 25.20
N VAL A 201 13.94 12.14 25.88
CA VAL A 201 12.97 13.10 25.34
C VAL A 201 13.14 14.43 26.06
N SER A 202 13.08 15.51 25.30
CA SER A 202 12.93 16.85 25.86
C SER A 202 11.74 17.56 25.22
N VAL A 203 11.01 18.30 26.04
CA VAL A 203 9.86 19.11 25.63
C VAL A 203 10.09 20.53 26.13
N LYS A 204 9.99 21.50 25.23
CA LYS A 204 9.89 22.92 25.57
C LYS A 204 8.52 23.41 25.13
N GLY A 205 7.76 23.99 26.04
CA GLY A 205 6.39 24.44 25.81
C GLY A 205 6.21 25.89 26.27
N ASP A 206 5.39 26.62 25.54
CA ASP A 206 4.83 27.92 25.91
C ASP A 206 3.31 27.79 25.79
N VAL A 207 2.60 28.15 26.85
CA VAL A 207 1.13 28.08 26.95
C VAL A 207 0.63 29.47 27.26
N ALA A 208 -0.21 30.04 26.40
CA ALA A 208 -0.65 31.43 26.54
C ALA A 208 -1.53 31.67 27.77
N GLN A 209 -2.42 30.74 28.11
CA GLN A 209 -3.32 30.78 29.27
C GLN A 209 -3.33 29.43 29.97
N PHE A 210 -2.47 29.27 30.98
CA PHE A 210 -2.28 27.99 31.65
C PHE A 210 -3.51 27.51 32.42
N ALA A 211 -4.17 28.40 33.15
CA ALA A 211 -5.43 28.09 33.84
C ALA A 211 -6.49 27.55 32.88
N THR A 212 -6.67 28.19 31.72
CA THR A 212 -7.61 27.74 30.69
C THR A 212 -7.30 26.33 30.19
N LEU A 213 -6.02 26.02 29.94
CA LEU A 213 -5.61 24.66 29.54
C LEU A 213 -5.93 23.62 30.61
N LEU A 214 -5.64 23.93 31.88
CA LEU A 214 -5.90 23.05 33.02
C LEU A 214 -7.40 22.82 33.26
N GLU A 215 -8.22 23.80 32.94
CA GLU A 215 -9.68 23.72 33.04
C GLU A 215 -10.33 22.94 31.89
N GLY A 216 -9.54 22.50 30.91
CA GLY A 216 -10.00 21.77 29.72
C GLY A 216 -10.32 22.67 28.54
N GLY A 217 -10.12 23.99 28.67
CA GLY A 217 -10.27 24.94 27.59
C GLY A 217 -9.15 24.85 26.55
N ILE A 218 -9.34 25.55 25.44
CA ILE A 218 -8.39 25.64 24.33
C ILE A 218 -7.62 26.95 24.47
N THR A 219 -6.29 26.87 24.47
CA THR A 219 -5.39 28.04 24.53
C THR A 219 -4.29 27.94 23.47
N GLY A 220 -3.64 29.06 23.16
CA GLY A 220 -2.42 29.08 22.37
C GLY A 220 -1.32 28.25 23.02
N VAL A 221 -0.68 27.38 22.23
CA VAL A 221 0.42 26.51 22.63
C VAL A 221 1.50 26.53 21.55
N LYS A 222 2.74 26.77 21.97
CA LYS A 222 3.94 26.46 21.18
C LYS A 222 4.69 25.35 21.87
N ALA A 223 4.96 24.27 21.17
CA ALA A 223 5.69 23.13 21.72
C ALA A 223 6.84 22.74 20.79
N THR A 224 7.97 22.36 21.36
CA THR A 224 9.08 21.71 20.67
C THR A 224 9.43 20.44 21.43
N VAL A 225 9.25 19.29 20.78
CA VAL A 225 9.62 17.98 21.28
C VAL A 225 10.87 17.52 20.55
N LYS A 226 11.88 17.03 21.28
CA LYS A 226 13.10 16.45 20.70
C LYS A 226 13.37 15.07 21.26
N ASN A 227 13.82 14.17 20.40
CA ASN A 227 14.29 12.84 20.74
C ASN A 227 15.46 12.46 19.81
N GLY A 228 16.69 12.55 20.32
CA GLY A 228 17.89 12.41 19.48
C GLY A 228 17.91 13.46 18.36
N ALA A 229 18.03 13.02 17.10
CA ALA A 229 17.97 13.90 15.93
C ALA A 229 16.53 14.19 15.44
N ASN A 230 15.51 13.65 16.11
CA ASN A 230 14.11 13.89 15.79
C ASN A 230 13.65 15.19 16.50
N VAL A 231 13.02 16.09 15.76
CA VAL A 231 12.48 17.36 16.27
C VAL A 231 11.07 17.55 15.75
N VAL A 232 10.12 17.83 16.63
CA VAL A 232 8.75 18.18 16.28
C VAL A 232 8.44 19.53 16.91
N LYS A 233 7.97 20.49 16.12
CA LYS A 233 7.50 21.78 16.57
C LYS A 233 6.03 21.93 16.23
N PHE A 234 5.28 22.48 17.16
CA PHE A 234 3.89 22.82 17.00
C PHE A 234 3.68 24.26 17.42
N ASN A 235 2.87 25.00 16.68
CA ASN A 235 2.45 26.36 17.02
C ASN A 235 0.99 26.54 16.62
N GLY A 236 0.11 26.67 17.61
CA GLY A 236 -1.33 26.74 17.37
C GLY A 236 -2.12 26.83 18.65
N LYS A 237 -3.34 26.29 18.63
CA LYS A 237 -4.21 26.16 19.78
C LYS A 237 -4.30 24.70 20.19
N ALA A 238 -4.34 24.41 21.47
CA ALA A 238 -4.53 23.05 21.98
C ALA A 238 -5.35 23.02 23.27
N GLY A 239 -6.03 21.90 23.49
CA GLY A 239 -6.78 21.57 24.70
C GLY A 239 -6.48 20.13 25.13
N MET A 240 -6.67 19.83 26.41
CA MET A 240 -6.35 18.50 26.98
C MET A 240 -7.57 17.67 27.38
N SER A 241 -8.78 18.24 27.38
CA SER A 241 -9.99 17.53 27.83
C SER A 241 -11.24 17.97 27.04
N PRO A 242 -11.59 17.28 25.93
CA PRO A 242 -10.83 16.21 25.29
C PRO A 242 -9.56 16.75 24.60
N PRO A 243 -8.56 15.89 24.32
CA PRO A 243 -7.38 16.30 23.57
C PRO A 243 -7.75 16.83 22.19
N ALA A 244 -7.35 18.07 21.90
CA ALA A 244 -7.59 18.74 20.64
C ALA A 244 -6.40 19.65 20.30
N ALA A 245 -6.07 19.78 19.03
CA ALA A 245 -5.03 20.70 18.58
C ALA A 245 -5.37 21.24 17.19
N ASP A 246 -5.06 22.49 16.93
CA ASP A 246 -5.20 23.12 15.62
C ASP A 246 -4.04 24.12 15.42
N GLY A 247 -3.21 23.90 14.41
CA GLY A 247 -2.02 24.74 14.22
C GLY A 247 -1.03 24.27 13.18
N ASN A 248 0.11 24.96 13.13
CA ASN A 248 1.22 24.61 12.26
C ASN A 248 2.09 23.54 12.91
N LEU A 249 2.42 22.50 12.14
CA LEU A 249 3.30 21.40 12.51
C LEU A 249 4.55 21.45 11.63
N GLU A 250 5.73 21.41 12.25
CA GLU A 250 7.01 21.15 11.60
C GLU A 250 7.65 19.93 12.29
N ALA A 251 7.72 18.80 11.61
CA ALA A 251 8.39 17.60 12.11
C ALA A 251 9.59 17.26 11.21
N SER A 252 10.74 17.01 11.82
CA SER A 252 11.95 16.50 11.18
C SER A 252 12.39 15.25 11.94
N LEU A 253 12.01 14.10 11.42
CA LEU A 253 12.26 12.77 11.97
C LEU A 253 13.42 12.13 11.19
N LYS A 254 14.67 12.37 11.63
CA LYS A 254 15.88 11.87 10.96
C LYS A 254 16.30 10.47 11.42
N GLN A 255 15.73 9.98 12.53
CA GLN A 255 16.06 8.72 13.16
C GLN A 255 14.78 7.98 13.54
N MET A 256 14.09 7.42 12.55
CA MET A 256 12.87 6.63 12.75
C MET A 256 13.04 5.44 13.72
N PRO A 257 14.15 4.68 13.72
CA PRO A 257 14.36 3.59 14.70
C PRO A 257 14.32 4.07 16.16
N THR A 258 14.84 5.25 16.44
CA THR A 258 14.80 5.87 17.78
C THR A 258 13.37 6.21 18.17
N LEU A 259 12.56 6.70 17.22
CA LEU A 259 11.14 6.99 17.44
C LEU A 259 10.32 5.71 17.69
N PHE A 260 10.57 4.63 16.94
CA PHE A 260 9.93 3.34 17.20
C PHE A 260 10.23 2.82 18.61
N LYS A 261 11.50 2.83 19.02
CA LYS A 261 11.91 2.47 20.39
C LYS A 261 11.25 3.35 21.44
N LEU A 262 11.19 4.67 21.21
CA LEU A 262 10.53 5.61 22.11
C LEU A 262 9.05 5.24 22.32
N LEU A 263 8.36 4.88 21.24
CA LEU A 263 6.94 4.47 21.26
C LEU A 263 6.72 3.03 21.71
N GLY A 264 7.77 2.30 22.09
CA GLY A 264 7.68 0.88 22.49
C GLY A 264 7.39 -0.07 21.33
N MET A 265 7.59 0.38 20.08
CA MET A 265 7.44 -0.43 18.88
C MET A 265 8.77 -1.07 18.47
N ALA A 266 8.69 -2.25 17.85
CA ALA A 266 9.85 -2.87 17.23
C ALA A 266 10.38 -1.96 16.10
N PRO A 267 11.69 -1.73 16.00
CA PRO A 267 12.24 -0.94 14.91
C PRO A 267 11.99 -1.64 13.58
N VAL A 268 11.40 -0.91 12.63
CA VAL A 268 11.24 -1.37 11.24
C VAL A 268 12.40 -0.81 10.43
N GLU A 269 13.14 -1.70 9.76
CA GLU A 269 14.11 -1.28 8.76
C GLU A 269 13.35 -0.89 7.49
N LEU A 270 13.45 0.38 7.12
CA LEU A 270 12.85 0.92 5.91
C LEU A 270 13.93 1.03 4.84
N ASP A 271 13.61 0.77 3.59
CA ASP A 271 14.52 1.07 2.48
C ASP A 271 14.62 2.57 2.22
N LYS A 272 15.71 2.98 1.58
CA LYS A 272 15.84 4.37 1.11
C LYS A 272 14.66 4.68 0.18
N GLY A 273 14.07 5.86 0.32
CA GLY A 273 12.88 6.27 -0.44
C GLY A 273 11.56 5.87 0.21
N MET A 274 11.57 5.00 1.23
CA MET A 274 10.41 4.57 2.01
C MET A 274 10.25 5.31 3.35
N GLY A 275 11.08 6.33 3.61
CA GLY A 275 10.96 7.18 4.79
C GLY A 275 11.88 6.79 5.94
N ARG A 276 13.14 6.44 5.66
CA ARG A 276 14.19 6.35 6.71
C ARG A 276 14.31 7.66 7.47
N SER A 277 14.13 8.76 6.75
CA SER A 277 13.96 10.12 7.24
C SER A 277 12.65 10.71 6.74
N VAL A 278 11.93 11.38 7.62
CA VAL A 278 10.63 12.00 7.33
C VAL A 278 10.65 13.45 7.77
N VAL A 279 10.33 14.36 6.87
CA VAL A 279 10.05 15.76 7.21
C VAL A 279 8.61 16.07 6.85
N VAL A 280 7.85 16.66 7.77
CA VAL A 280 6.46 17.05 7.56
C VAL A 280 6.31 18.52 7.93
N ASN A 281 5.79 19.32 7.02
CA ASN A 281 5.35 20.69 7.30
C ASN A 281 3.89 20.84 6.88
N GLY A 282 3.06 21.50 7.67
CA GLY A 282 1.68 21.79 7.28
C GLY A 282 0.78 22.18 8.44
N LYS A 283 -0.50 22.40 8.16
CA LYS A 283 -1.52 22.67 9.16
C LYS A 283 -2.11 21.36 9.65
N VAL A 284 -2.02 21.11 10.95
CA VAL A 284 -2.59 19.93 11.60
C VAL A 284 -3.80 20.31 12.44
N THR A 285 -4.87 19.52 12.32
CA THR A 285 -6.01 19.55 13.21
C THR A 285 -6.20 18.16 13.81
N TYR A 286 -6.17 18.06 15.13
CA TYR A 286 -6.45 16.86 15.92
C TYR A 286 -7.72 17.08 16.74
N THR A 287 -8.64 16.13 16.70
CA THR A 287 -9.95 16.28 17.36
C THR A 287 -10.09 15.35 18.57
N GLY A 288 -11.02 15.68 19.46
CA GLY A 288 -11.39 14.83 20.60
C GLY A 288 -11.99 13.47 20.23
N GLN A 289 -12.20 13.19 18.94
CA GLN A 289 -12.61 11.89 18.39
C GLN A 289 -11.42 11.07 17.86
N ASN A 290 -10.19 11.46 18.20
CA ASN A 290 -8.94 10.85 17.75
C ASN A 290 -8.74 10.87 16.21
N THR A 291 -9.37 11.82 15.52
CA THR A 291 -9.08 12.07 14.10
C THR A 291 -7.94 13.08 13.97
N ALA A 292 -7.09 12.89 12.97
CA ALA A 292 -6.03 13.84 12.64
C ALA A 292 -6.10 14.22 11.16
N HIS A 293 -5.97 15.50 10.88
CA HIS A 293 -6.09 16.07 9.56
C HIS A 293 -4.87 16.93 9.28
N LEU A 294 -4.18 16.67 8.17
CA LEU A 294 -3.09 17.48 7.66
C LEU A 294 -3.58 18.20 6.39
N ARG A 295 -3.40 19.52 6.35
CA ARG A 295 -3.71 20.39 5.21
C ARG A 295 -2.48 21.19 4.82
N ASP A 296 -2.42 21.58 3.55
CA ASP A 296 -1.26 22.28 2.98
C ASP A 296 0.07 21.57 3.30
N GLY A 297 0.02 20.23 3.34
CA GLY A 297 1.11 19.40 3.83
C GLY A 297 2.22 19.26 2.79
N VAL A 298 3.47 19.44 3.21
CA VAL A 298 4.67 19.07 2.47
C VAL A 298 5.38 17.98 3.25
N ILE A 299 5.34 16.76 2.71
CA ILE A 299 5.92 15.57 3.31
C ILE A 299 7.12 15.16 2.46
N LYS A 300 8.30 15.13 3.05
CA LYS A 300 9.52 14.61 2.43
C LYS A 300 9.87 13.27 3.07
N LEU A 301 9.83 12.21 2.27
CA LEU A 301 10.27 10.86 2.63
C LEU A 301 11.62 10.63 1.94
N ASP A 302 12.71 10.76 2.69
CA ASP A 302 14.06 10.75 2.13
C ASP A 302 14.25 11.80 1.01
N GLN A 303 14.44 11.37 -0.24
CA GLN A 303 14.50 12.25 -1.41
C GLN A 303 13.13 12.63 -1.99
N ASN A 304 12.08 11.88 -1.66
CA ASN A 304 10.76 11.98 -2.28
C ASN A 304 9.92 13.07 -1.60
N VAL A 305 9.42 14.02 -2.39
CA VAL A 305 8.59 15.14 -1.87
C VAL A 305 7.16 15.00 -2.36
N PHE A 306 6.24 15.00 -1.41
CA PHE A 306 4.80 14.95 -1.60
C PHE A 306 4.18 16.25 -1.07
N SER A 307 3.24 16.83 -1.81
CA SER A 307 2.41 17.93 -1.37
C SER A 307 0.94 17.54 -1.38
N GLY A 308 0.18 17.91 -0.34
CA GLY A 308 -1.25 17.65 -0.29
C GLY A 308 -1.81 17.46 1.12
N GLY A 309 -2.86 16.65 1.22
CA GLY A 309 -3.63 16.46 2.45
C GLY A 309 -3.68 15.00 2.89
N VAL A 310 -3.76 14.80 4.21
CA VAL A 310 -3.89 13.48 4.84
C VAL A 310 -4.97 13.54 5.90
N ASP A 311 -5.85 12.55 5.93
CA ASP A 311 -6.83 12.34 6.99
C ASP A 311 -6.60 10.97 7.62
N TYR A 312 -6.36 10.95 8.91
CA TYR A 312 -6.32 9.76 9.74
C TYR A 312 -7.62 9.63 10.51
N LEU A 313 -8.26 8.48 10.35
CA LEU A 313 -9.49 8.11 11.05
C LEU A 313 -9.21 6.81 11.83
N PRO A 314 -9.43 6.75 13.15
CA PRO A 314 -9.04 5.59 13.96
C PRO A 314 -9.81 4.31 13.62
N GLY A 315 -11.03 4.43 13.07
CA GLY A 315 -11.88 3.31 12.67
C GLY A 315 -12.30 2.42 13.85
N LYS A 316 -13.09 1.35 13.58
CA LYS A 316 -13.52 0.40 14.62
C LYS A 316 -12.52 -0.75 14.82
N ALA A 317 -12.11 -1.40 13.74
CA ALA A 317 -11.20 -2.54 13.78
C ALA A 317 -9.78 -2.19 13.30
N ARG A 318 -9.67 -1.22 12.40
CA ARG A 318 -8.43 -0.72 11.80
C ARG A 318 -8.59 0.76 11.50
N PRO A 319 -7.51 1.55 11.61
CA PRO A 319 -7.52 2.92 11.14
C PRO A 319 -7.62 2.99 9.62
N MET A 320 -8.21 4.09 9.14
CA MET A 320 -8.34 4.44 7.73
C MET A 320 -7.52 5.71 7.47
N LEU A 321 -6.62 5.63 6.50
CA LEU A 321 -5.84 6.76 6.01
C LEU A 321 -6.37 7.21 4.66
N LYS A 322 -6.85 8.45 4.54
CA LYS A 322 -7.19 9.05 3.24
C LYS A 322 -6.13 10.08 2.88
N ALA A 323 -5.62 10.04 1.66
CA ALA A 323 -4.62 10.99 1.23
C ALA A 323 -4.78 11.40 -0.23
N GLN A 324 -4.46 12.66 -0.50
CA GLN A 324 -4.36 13.21 -1.85
C GLN A 324 -3.02 13.91 -1.97
N PHE A 325 -2.18 13.42 -2.88
CA PHE A 325 -0.82 13.89 -3.06
C PHE A 325 -0.54 14.27 -4.51
N ALA A 326 0.12 15.42 -4.67
CA ALA A 326 0.93 15.73 -5.83
C ALA A 326 2.41 15.50 -5.49
N ALA A 327 3.19 15.06 -6.47
CA ALA A 327 4.62 14.83 -6.31
C ALA A 327 5.40 15.26 -7.54
N GLY A 328 6.68 15.60 -7.33
CA GLY A 328 7.63 15.86 -8.40
C GLY A 328 8.12 14.55 -9.05
N ALA A 329 9.43 14.45 -9.23
CA ALA A 329 10.08 13.20 -9.57
C ALA A 329 10.21 12.35 -8.30
N LEU A 330 9.59 11.17 -8.31
CA LEU A 330 9.72 10.17 -7.26
C LEU A 330 10.81 9.17 -7.63
N ASP A 331 11.64 8.81 -6.65
CA ASP A 331 12.72 7.85 -6.80
C ASP A 331 12.59 6.75 -5.74
N PHE A 332 12.35 5.54 -6.22
CA PHE A 332 12.28 4.29 -5.48
C PHE A 332 13.27 3.26 -6.05
N SER A 333 14.31 3.71 -6.76
CA SER A 333 15.28 2.81 -7.40
C SER A 333 16.01 1.88 -6.44
N SER A 334 16.12 2.26 -5.18
CA SER A 334 16.65 1.42 -4.09
C SER A 334 15.82 0.16 -3.83
N LEU A 335 14.53 0.12 -4.19
CA LEU A 335 13.69 -1.07 -4.04
C LEU A 335 14.04 -2.18 -5.05
N ALA A 336 14.61 -1.80 -6.20
CA ALA A 336 15.00 -2.75 -7.24
C ALA A 336 16.46 -3.19 -7.12
N ALA A 337 17.29 -2.43 -6.41
CA ALA A 337 18.67 -2.79 -6.20
C ALA A 337 18.76 -3.80 -5.04
N SER A 338 19.34 -4.98 -5.31
CA SER A 338 19.86 -5.86 -4.28
C SER A 338 21.11 -5.22 -3.69
N VAL A 339 20.88 -4.22 -2.84
CA VAL A 339 21.95 -3.55 -2.10
C VAL A 339 22.10 -4.29 -0.78
N ASP A 340 23.29 -4.80 -0.50
CA ASP A 340 23.57 -5.30 0.83
C ASP A 340 23.53 -4.16 1.87
N SER A 341 23.53 -4.50 3.15
CA SER A 341 23.54 -3.51 4.24
C SER A 341 24.76 -2.56 4.21
N SER A 342 25.75 -2.81 3.36
CA SER A 342 26.97 -2.00 3.19
C SER A 342 26.92 -1.04 2.01
N GLY A 343 25.83 -1.02 1.23
CA GLY A 343 25.68 -0.11 0.10
C GLY A 343 26.34 -0.61 -1.19
N GLN A 344 26.81 -1.85 -1.25
CA GLN A 344 27.40 -2.44 -2.45
C GLN A 344 26.31 -3.13 -3.30
N THR A 345 26.41 -2.93 -4.62
CA THR A 345 25.59 -3.66 -5.59
C THR A 345 26.04 -5.11 -5.63
N VAL A 346 25.22 -6.02 -5.08
CA VAL A 346 25.47 -7.46 -5.19
C VAL A 346 25.20 -7.88 -6.64
N GLU A 347 26.12 -8.66 -7.22
CA GLU A 347 25.96 -9.26 -8.53
C GLU A 347 24.66 -10.09 -8.55
N VAL A 348 23.73 -9.72 -9.44
CA VAL A 348 22.41 -10.37 -9.52
C VAL A 348 22.63 -11.82 -9.92
N ALA A 349 22.44 -12.75 -8.98
CA ALA A 349 22.49 -14.17 -9.26
C ALA A 349 21.50 -14.51 -10.40
N PRO A 350 21.88 -15.38 -11.36
CA PRO A 350 21.01 -15.71 -12.47
C PRO A 350 19.68 -16.31 -11.98
N GLY A 351 18.57 -15.76 -12.44
CA GLY A 351 17.20 -16.17 -12.11
C GLY A 351 16.45 -15.19 -11.21
N TRP A 352 15.23 -15.57 -10.81
CA TRP A 352 14.37 -14.73 -9.97
C TRP A 352 14.78 -14.78 -8.50
N SER A 353 14.76 -13.62 -7.81
CA SER A 353 15.08 -13.54 -6.38
C SER A 353 14.20 -14.47 -5.55
N LYS A 354 14.83 -15.21 -4.63
CA LYS A 354 14.18 -16.08 -3.65
C LYS A 354 13.96 -15.40 -2.29
N GLU A 355 14.37 -14.14 -2.17
CA GLU A 355 14.18 -13.35 -0.96
C GLU A 355 12.70 -13.21 -0.61
N ARG A 356 12.40 -13.30 0.68
CA ARG A 356 11.02 -13.26 1.17
C ARG A 356 10.50 -11.83 1.16
N ILE A 357 9.41 -11.62 0.44
CA ILE A 357 8.65 -10.37 0.42
C ILE A 357 7.67 -10.40 1.61
N ASP A 358 7.88 -9.52 2.59
CA ASP A 358 6.93 -9.33 3.70
C ASP A 358 5.88 -8.26 3.36
N VAL A 359 4.60 -8.64 3.50
CA VAL A 359 3.45 -7.75 3.28
C VAL A 359 2.59 -7.60 4.53
N SER A 360 3.10 -7.99 5.70
CA SER A 360 2.45 -7.85 7.00
C SER A 360 2.00 -6.41 7.28
N ALA A 361 2.78 -5.42 6.83
CA ALA A 361 2.47 -4.00 6.96
C ALA A 361 1.14 -3.59 6.29
N LEU A 362 0.70 -4.28 5.23
CA LEU A 362 -0.60 -4.02 4.58
C LEU A 362 -1.78 -4.35 5.50
N GLY A 363 -1.57 -5.14 6.54
CA GLY A 363 -2.60 -5.50 7.52
C GLY A 363 -2.83 -4.46 8.63
N LEU A 364 -1.92 -3.50 8.79
CA LEU A 364 -1.90 -2.55 9.92
C LEU A 364 -2.99 -1.48 9.82
N MET A 365 -3.35 -1.07 8.60
CA MET A 365 -4.37 -0.04 8.36
C MET A 365 -5.04 -0.23 7.00
N ASP A 366 -6.20 0.40 6.85
CA ASP A 366 -6.85 0.61 5.56
C ASP A 366 -6.44 1.98 4.98
N ALA A 367 -6.46 2.14 3.66
CA ALA A 367 -6.07 3.38 3.03
C ALA A 367 -6.78 3.67 1.70
N ASP A 368 -6.99 4.95 1.40
CA ASP A 368 -7.47 5.47 0.11
C ASP A 368 -6.57 6.64 -0.32
N ILE A 369 -5.65 6.39 -1.27
CA ILE A 369 -4.59 7.32 -1.64
C ILE A 369 -4.70 7.65 -3.13
N HIS A 370 -4.79 8.95 -3.44
CA HIS A 370 -4.65 9.48 -4.78
C HIS A 370 -3.28 10.13 -4.93
N LEU A 371 -2.51 9.69 -5.92
CA LEU A 371 -1.17 10.20 -6.21
C LEU A 371 -1.08 10.69 -7.66
N VAL A 372 -0.65 11.93 -7.84
CA VAL A 372 -0.26 12.49 -9.15
C VAL A 372 1.22 12.88 -9.08
N ALA A 373 2.07 12.19 -9.83
CA ALA A 373 3.52 12.43 -9.86
C ALA A 373 3.99 12.85 -11.26
N LYS A 374 5.03 13.69 -11.34
CA LYS A 374 5.67 14.04 -12.63
C LYS A 374 6.46 12.89 -13.24
N SER A 375 7.09 12.07 -12.40
CA SER A 375 7.75 10.82 -12.79
C SER A 375 7.90 9.90 -11.59
N VAL A 376 8.04 8.60 -11.85
CA VAL A 376 8.31 7.56 -10.84
C VAL A 376 9.42 6.66 -11.36
N ASN A 377 10.56 6.66 -10.67
CA ASN A 377 11.67 5.77 -10.95
C ASN A 377 11.61 4.56 -10.02
N LEU A 378 11.41 3.37 -10.57
CA LEU A 378 11.38 2.11 -9.83
C LEU A 378 12.72 1.34 -9.97
N GLY A 379 13.77 2.00 -10.46
CA GLY A 379 15.08 1.38 -10.71
C GLY A 379 15.19 0.92 -12.16
N THR A 380 14.83 -0.33 -12.44
CA THR A 380 14.82 -0.90 -13.80
C THR A 380 13.74 -0.29 -14.69
N VAL A 381 12.60 0.12 -14.10
CA VAL A 381 11.48 0.71 -14.85
C VAL A 381 11.35 2.18 -14.50
N LYS A 382 11.24 3.03 -15.53
CA LYS A 382 11.00 4.47 -15.38
C LYS A 382 9.64 4.84 -15.94
N LEU A 383 8.84 5.49 -15.10
CA LEU A 383 7.52 6.01 -15.45
C LEU A 383 7.59 7.54 -15.51
N GLY A 384 6.97 8.12 -16.52
CA GLY A 384 6.74 9.56 -16.64
C GLY A 384 5.53 10.00 -15.81
N PRO A 385 4.77 11.00 -16.27
CA PRO A 385 3.58 11.46 -15.57
C PRO A 385 2.66 10.30 -15.19
N SER A 386 2.33 10.22 -13.91
CA SER A 386 1.67 9.06 -13.30
C SER A 386 0.51 9.52 -12.44
N ASN A 387 -0.69 9.02 -12.70
CA ASN A 387 -1.87 9.20 -11.86
C ASN A 387 -2.35 7.83 -11.36
N VAL A 388 -2.23 7.62 -10.05
CA VAL A 388 -2.46 6.34 -9.39
C VAL A 388 -3.47 6.53 -8.27
N HIS A 389 -4.47 5.64 -8.23
CA HIS A 389 -5.40 5.55 -7.12
C HIS A 389 -5.19 4.22 -6.40
N MET A 390 -4.66 4.24 -5.19
CA MET A 390 -4.48 3.06 -4.35
C MET A 390 -5.61 2.95 -3.31
N LYS A 391 -6.29 1.81 -3.28
CA LYS A 391 -7.19 1.42 -2.18
C LYS A 391 -6.65 0.20 -1.45
N LEU A 392 -6.42 0.33 -0.16
CA LEU A 392 -6.04 -0.76 0.73
C LEU A 392 -7.24 -1.09 1.63
N ASP A 393 -7.82 -2.27 1.43
CA ASP A 393 -8.84 -2.84 2.32
C ASP A 393 -8.29 -4.14 2.88
N ARG A 394 -8.13 -4.20 4.20
CA ARG A 394 -7.76 -5.39 4.99
C ARG A 394 -6.65 -6.22 4.33
N ALA A 395 -5.45 -5.66 4.18
CA ALA A 395 -4.29 -6.29 3.53
C ALA A 395 -4.41 -6.59 2.01
N ARG A 396 -5.38 -5.99 1.32
CA ARG A 396 -5.47 -6.03 -0.16
C ARG A 396 -5.37 -4.62 -0.73
N ALA A 397 -4.24 -4.31 -1.35
CA ALA A 397 -3.99 -3.08 -2.07
C ALA A 397 -4.36 -3.22 -3.55
N VAL A 398 -5.21 -2.31 -4.04
CA VAL A 398 -5.62 -2.21 -5.45
C VAL A 398 -5.16 -0.86 -5.99
N PHE A 399 -4.34 -0.88 -7.01
CA PHE A 399 -3.81 0.28 -7.70
C PHE A 399 -4.53 0.44 -9.03
N GLY A 400 -5.36 1.48 -9.15
CA GLY A 400 -5.91 1.94 -10.41
C GLY A 400 -4.89 2.85 -11.11
N LEU A 401 -4.39 2.42 -12.26
CA LEU A 401 -3.39 3.10 -13.06
C LEU A 401 -4.11 3.92 -14.13
N LYS A 402 -4.22 5.24 -13.92
CA LYS A 402 -4.92 6.15 -14.83
C LYS A 402 -3.89 6.92 -15.65
N LYS A 403 -3.65 6.51 -16.90
CA LYS A 403 -2.74 7.21 -17.84
C LYS A 403 -1.33 7.44 -17.26
N ILE A 404 -0.55 6.37 -17.18
CA ILE A 404 0.86 6.43 -16.82
C ILE A 404 1.67 6.51 -18.11
N SER A 405 2.39 7.61 -18.33
CA SER A 405 3.30 7.70 -19.48
C SER A 405 4.54 6.83 -19.25
N THR A 406 4.93 6.00 -20.20
CA THR A 406 6.15 5.19 -20.09
C THR A 406 6.66 4.79 -21.47
N TYR A 407 7.98 4.83 -21.67
CA TYR A 407 8.63 4.47 -22.95
C TYR A 407 7.94 5.07 -24.19
N GLN A 408 7.66 6.38 -24.18
CA GLN A 408 6.93 7.14 -25.23
C GLN A 408 5.45 6.76 -25.44
N GLY A 409 4.97 5.71 -24.79
CA GLY A 409 3.57 5.27 -24.83
C GLY A 409 2.85 5.49 -23.49
N GLN A 410 1.77 4.73 -23.30
CA GLN A 410 0.90 4.84 -22.12
C GLN A 410 0.61 3.46 -21.52
N LEU A 411 0.57 3.40 -20.20
CA LEU A 411 0.13 2.27 -19.38
C LEU A 411 -1.15 2.66 -18.64
N ALA A 412 -2.16 1.79 -18.69
CA ALA A 412 -3.39 1.93 -17.94
C ALA A 412 -3.88 0.56 -17.46
N GLY A 413 -4.75 0.55 -16.44
CA GLY A 413 -5.37 -0.67 -15.95
C GLY A 413 -5.36 -0.77 -14.43
N GLN A 414 -5.27 -1.99 -13.92
CA GLN A 414 -5.28 -2.28 -12.49
C GLN A 414 -4.14 -3.23 -12.10
N PHE A 415 -3.50 -2.93 -10.98
CA PHE A 415 -2.56 -3.83 -10.32
C PHE A 415 -3.03 -4.11 -8.89
N VAL A 416 -2.84 -5.33 -8.40
CA VAL A 416 -3.35 -5.78 -7.10
C VAL A 416 -2.24 -6.51 -6.35
N VAL A 417 -2.06 -6.15 -5.08
CA VAL A 417 -1.22 -6.86 -4.11
C VAL A 417 -2.12 -7.33 -2.97
N ASN A 418 -2.13 -8.61 -2.67
CA ASN A 418 -3.01 -9.18 -1.65
C ASN A 418 -2.19 -10.05 -0.68
N GLY A 419 -2.24 -9.70 0.61
CA GLY A 419 -1.56 -10.37 1.70
C GLY A 419 -2.46 -11.15 2.67
N ARG A 420 -3.76 -11.33 2.39
CA ARG A 420 -4.73 -11.92 3.35
C ARG A 420 -4.52 -13.40 3.69
N ARG A 421 -3.94 -14.18 2.77
CA ARG A 421 -3.74 -15.64 2.90
C ARG A 421 -2.43 -16.07 2.24
N GLY A 422 -1.39 -15.26 2.44
CA GLY A 422 -0.16 -15.30 1.65
C GLY A 422 -0.16 -14.24 0.55
N LEU A 423 1.02 -13.99 -0.02
CA LEU A 423 1.23 -12.98 -1.04
C LEU A 423 0.74 -13.48 -2.40
N SER A 424 -0.17 -12.72 -3.00
CA SER A 424 -0.53 -12.84 -4.41
C SER A 424 -0.49 -11.46 -5.07
N VAL A 425 -0.06 -11.45 -6.33
CA VAL A 425 -0.01 -10.27 -7.18
C VAL A 425 -0.77 -10.54 -8.46
N GLY A 426 -1.52 -9.56 -8.94
CA GLY A 426 -2.24 -9.71 -10.19
C GLY A 426 -2.46 -8.37 -10.86
N GLY A 427 -2.79 -8.41 -12.13
CA GLY A 427 -3.05 -7.20 -12.89
C GLY A 427 -3.85 -7.46 -14.15
N ASP A 428 -4.48 -6.39 -14.61
CA ASP A 428 -5.13 -6.28 -15.91
C ASP A 428 -4.62 -4.97 -16.51
N LEU A 429 -3.65 -5.09 -17.40
CA LEU A 429 -2.83 -3.98 -17.89
C LEU A 429 -3.00 -3.85 -19.40
N THR A 430 -3.17 -2.61 -19.84
CA THR A 430 -3.12 -2.22 -21.25
C THR A 430 -1.97 -1.25 -21.45
N LEU A 431 -1.09 -1.59 -22.37
CA LEU A 431 0.01 -0.77 -22.80
C LEU A 431 -0.25 -0.36 -24.25
N SER A 432 -0.09 0.93 -24.56
CA SER A 432 -0.37 1.48 -25.87
C SER A 432 0.81 2.26 -26.42
N ASN A 433 1.18 2.00 -27.67
CA ASN A 433 2.28 2.66 -28.38
C ASN A 433 3.61 2.69 -27.58
N ILE A 434 3.97 1.58 -26.94
CA ILE A 434 5.22 1.47 -26.18
C ILE A 434 6.39 1.33 -27.13
N ALA A 435 7.39 2.21 -27.02
CA ALA A 435 8.64 2.06 -27.75
C ALA A 435 9.43 0.86 -27.19
N MET A 436 9.53 -0.21 -27.98
CA MET A 436 10.15 -1.47 -27.53
C MET A 436 11.66 -1.36 -27.32
N GLN A 437 12.35 -0.52 -28.10
CA GLN A 437 13.80 -0.38 -27.99
C GLN A 437 14.23 0.10 -26.59
N PRO A 438 13.76 1.25 -26.07
CA PRO A 438 14.15 1.67 -24.72
C PRO A 438 13.63 0.74 -23.62
N LEU A 439 12.46 0.10 -23.81
CA LEU A 439 11.92 -0.89 -22.87
C LEU A 439 12.84 -2.11 -22.74
N LEU A 440 13.19 -2.73 -23.87
CA LEU A 440 14.01 -3.94 -23.89
C LEU A 440 15.46 -3.67 -23.52
N ARG A 441 15.97 -2.46 -23.80
CA ARG A 441 17.28 -2.03 -23.31
C ARG A 441 17.31 -1.99 -21.79
N ASP A 442 16.31 -1.36 -21.17
CA ASP A 442 16.27 -1.21 -19.70
C ASP A 442 15.99 -2.54 -18.98
N LEU A 443 15.23 -3.46 -19.60
CA LEU A 443 14.82 -4.73 -18.97
C LEU A 443 15.70 -5.94 -19.29
N ALA A 444 16.31 -5.98 -20.48
CA ALA A 444 16.96 -7.18 -21.01
C ALA A 444 18.26 -6.87 -21.76
N ASP A 445 18.78 -5.64 -21.66
CA ASP A 445 19.97 -5.17 -22.38
C ASP A 445 19.91 -5.45 -23.89
N TYR A 446 18.70 -5.31 -24.47
CA TYR A 446 18.44 -5.61 -25.87
C TYR A 446 17.95 -4.37 -26.61
N ASP A 447 18.75 -3.87 -27.55
CA ASP A 447 18.57 -2.59 -28.23
C ASP A 447 18.23 -2.71 -29.73
N ARG A 448 18.02 -3.95 -30.21
CA ARG A 448 17.94 -4.26 -31.65
C ARG A 448 16.53 -4.25 -32.23
N LEU A 449 15.49 -4.09 -31.42
CA LEU A 449 14.10 -4.06 -31.89
C LEU A 449 13.54 -2.64 -31.84
N MET A 450 13.42 -2.00 -33.00
CA MET A 450 12.88 -0.65 -33.15
C MET A 450 11.44 -0.71 -33.65
N THR A 451 10.48 -0.65 -32.73
CA THR A 451 9.04 -0.63 -33.06
C THR A 451 8.21 -0.09 -31.88
N GLY A 452 6.98 0.33 -32.19
CA GLY A 452 5.93 0.60 -31.20
C GLY A 452 5.09 -0.65 -30.94
N ALA A 453 4.68 -0.86 -29.69
CA ALA A 453 3.88 -2.02 -29.27
C ALA A 453 2.61 -1.63 -28.53
N ASP A 454 1.52 -2.33 -28.86
CA ASP A 454 0.31 -2.39 -28.06
C ASP A 454 0.25 -3.77 -27.38
N MET A 455 -0.01 -3.80 -26.07
CA MET A 455 -0.03 -5.04 -25.28
C MET A 455 -1.21 -5.04 -24.32
N GLN A 456 -1.86 -6.20 -24.18
CA GLN A 456 -2.83 -6.46 -23.12
C GLN A 456 -2.32 -7.64 -22.31
N LEU A 457 -2.33 -7.51 -20.99
CA LEU A 457 -1.85 -8.54 -20.08
C LEU A 457 -2.77 -8.65 -18.87
N LYS A 458 -3.35 -9.83 -18.69
CA LYS A 458 -4.04 -10.22 -17.46
C LYS A 458 -3.27 -11.34 -16.79
N PHE A 459 -2.90 -11.16 -15.52
CA PHE A 459 -2.10 -12.15 -14.80
C PHE A 459 -2.46 -12.25 -13.32
N LEU A 460 -2.12 -13.39 -12.75
CA LEU A 460 -2.14 -13.71 -11.31
C LEU A 460 -0.93 -14.59 -10.99
N GLY A 461 -0.14 -14.19 -10.00
CA GLY A 461 0.93 -14.98 -9.41
C GLY A 461 0.76 -15.07 -7.88
N VAL A 462 1.22 -16.18 -7.31
CA VAL A 462 1.08 -16.51 -5.88
C VAL A 462 2.43 -16.97 -5.35
N GLY A 463 2.96 -16.29 -4.35
CA GLY A 463 4.26 -16.62 -3.78
C GLY A 463 4.78 -15.49 -2.91
N ASN A 464 5.56 -15.85 -1.89
CA ASN A 464 6.21 -14.91 -0.98
C ASN A 464 7.61 -14.49 -1.45
N SER A 465 7.98 -14.75 -2.71
CA SER A 465 9.22 -14.32 -3.34
C SER A 465 8.99 -14.12 -4.84
N MET A 466 9.88 -13.37 -5.50
CA MET A 466 9.79 -13.18 -6.96
C MET A 466 9.83 -14.52 -7.70
N SER A 467 10.70 -15.44 -7.27
CA SER A 467 10.77 -16.79 -7.82
C SER A 467 9.44 -17.53 -7.72
N ALA A 468 8.82 -17.59 -6.54
CA ALA A 468 7.54 -18.29 -6.38
C ALA A 468 6.40 -17.65 -7.19
N ILE A 469 6.38 -16.31 -7.29
CA ILE A 469 5.41 -15.57 -8.12
C ILE A 469 5.56 -15.93 -9.60
N MET A 470 6.79 -15.95 -10.12
CA MET A 470 7.04 -16.21 -11.55
C MET A 470 6.77 -17.66 -11.95
N HIS A 471 7.00 -18.63 -11.05
CA HIS A 471 6.68 -20.05 -11.29
C HIS A 471 5.20 -20.40 -11.10
N SER A 472 4.42 -19.58 -10.39
CA SER A 472 2.98 -19.79 -10.22
C SER A 472 2.13 -18.93 -11.17
N LEU A 473 2.77 -18.12 -12.01
CA LEU A 473 2.11 -17.14 -12.86
C LEU A 473 1.07 -17.83 -13.76
N SER A 474 -0.12 -17.24 -13.82
CA SER A 474 -1.24 -17.68 -14.64
C SER A 474 -1.91 -16.48 -15.28
N GLY A 475 -2.48 -16.62 -16.47
CA GLY A 475 -3.08 -15.48 -17.16
C GLY A 475 -3.17 -15.63 -18.66
N SER A 476 -3.38 -14.50 -19.33
CA SER A 476 -3.46 -14.41 -20.79
C SER A 476 -3.11 -13.01 -21.26
N GLY A 477 -2.71 -12.88 -22.51
CA GLY A 477 -2.44 -11.58 -23.09
C GLY A 477 -2.30 -11.63 -24.60
N SER A 478 -2.08 -10.46 -25.17
CA SER A 478 -1.81 -10.27 -26.58
C SER A 478 -0.84 -9.13 -26.77
N PHE A 479 -0.08 -9.17 -27.85
CA PHE A 479 0.71 -8.03 -28.28
C PHE A 479 0.61 -7.83 -29.78
N THR A 480 0.74 -6.57 -30.20
CA THR A 480 0.90 -6.18 -31.59
C THR A 480 2.04 -5.18 -31.67
N LEU A 481 3.05 -5.51 -32.47
CA LEU A 481 4.11 -4.61 -32.87
C LEU A 481 3.74 -4.03 -34.23
N GLY A 482 3.76 -2.70 -34.32
CA GLY A 482 3.57 -1.99 -35.58
C GLY A 482 4.78 -2.11 -36.51
N ARG A 483 4.79 -1.32 -37.57
CA ARG A 483 5.92 -1.26 -38.50
C ARG A 483 7.21 -0.93 -37.75
N GLY A 484 8.27 -1.68 -38.03
CA GLY A 484 9.54 -1.52 -37.35
C GLY A 484 10.71 -2.18 -38.05
N GLU A 485 11.86 -2.13 -37.39
CA GLU A 485 13.10 -2.72 -37.88
C GLU A 485 13.77 -3.57 -36.79
N ILE A 486 14.29 -4.73 -37.19
CA ILE A 486 15.19 -5.56 -36.39
C ILE A 486 16.62 -5.27 -36.86
N LEU A 487 17.43 -4.66 -36.00
CA LEU A 487 18.82 -4.36 -36.29
C LEU A 487 19.71 -5.60 -36.16
N GLY A 488 20.79 -5.62 -36.94
CA GLY A 488 21.82 -6.65 -36.92
C GLY A 488 21.44 -7.98 -37.56
N LEU A 489 20.32 -8.05 -38.27
CA LEU A 489 19.81 -9.27 -38.91
C LEU A 489 19.11 -8.89 -40.22
N ASP A 490 19.58 -9.37 -41.36
CA ASP A 490 18.87 -9.28 -42.64
C ASP A 490 18.33 -10.66 -43.02
N LEU A 491 17.10 -10.94 -42.60
CA LEU A 491 16.43 -12.22 -42.88
C LEU A 491 16.20 -12.44 -44.37
N ALA A 492 15.92 -11.39 -45.13
CA ALA A 492 15.64 -11.51 -46.56
C ALA A 492 16.94 -11.84 -47.33
N GLY A 493 18.03 -11.16 -47.01
CA GLY A 493 19.37 -11.45 -47.55
C GLY A 493 19.87 -12.83 -47.16
N MET A 494 19.73 -13.21 -45.88
CA MET A 494 20.13 -14.52 -45.37
C MET A 494 19.39 -15.65 -46.08
N LEU A 495 18.07 -15.56 -46.21
CA LEU A 495 17.25 -16.63 -46.81
C LEU A 495 17.36 -16.68 -48.33
N ARG A 496 17.60 -15.54 -49.00
CA ARG A 496 17.81 -15.50 -50.46
C ARG A 496 19.15 -16.12 -50.87
N ASN A 497 20.20 -15.86 -50.09
CA ASN A 497 21.57 -16.28 -50.44
C ASN A 497 22.03 -17.52 -49.67
N LEU A 498 21.20 -18.04 -48.74
CA LEU A 498 21.53 -19.12 -47.81
C LEU A 498 22.84 -18.86 -47.04
N ASP A 499 23.08 -17.61 -46.67
CA ASP A 499 24.32 -17.14 -46.08
C ASP A 499 24.06 -16.51 -44.70
N ALA A 500 24.63 -17.14 -43.66
CA ALA A 500 24.50 -16.68 -42.28
C ALA A 500 25.32 -15.41 -41.96
N SER A 501 26.18 -14.95 -42.89
CA SER A 501 26.97 -13.72 -42.78
C SER A 501 26.11 -12.44 -42.77
N TYR A 502 24.83 -12.53 -43.16
CA TYR A 502 23.82 -11.46 -43.12
C TYR A 502 23.34 -11.14 -41.69
N ARG A 503 24.28 -11.19 -40.73
CA ARG A 503 24.13 -10.87 -39.31
C ARG A 503 25.24 -9.90 -38.91
N GLY A 504 24.95 -8.99 -38.00
CA GLY A 504 25.94 -8.02 -37.48
C GLY A 504 25.73 -6.59 -37.99
N LYS A 505 26.71 -5.73 -37.74
CA LYS A 505 26.58 -4.27 -37.90
C LYS A 505 26.17 -3.89 -39.34
N GLY A 506 25.16 -3.03 -39.47
CA GLY A 506 24.64 -2.56 -40.76
C GLY A 506 23.54 -3.43 -41.38
N GLN A 507 23.34 -4.67 -40.90
CA GLN A 507 22.24 -5.53 -41.35
C GLN A 507 20.93 -5.13 -40.68
N LYS A 508 19.80 -5.20 -41.40
CA LYS A 508 18.47 -4.95 -40.82
C LYS A 508 17.35 -5.67 -41.54
N THR A 509 16.30 -6.00 -40.80
CA THR A 509 15.05 -6.57 -41.32
C THR A 509 13.91 -5.61 -41.02
N VAL A 510 13.29 -5.07 -42.08
CA VAL A 510 12.09 -4.24 -41.96
C VAL A 510 10.85 -5.13 -41.95
N PHE A 511 9.92 -4.88 -41.05
CA PHE A 511 8.64 -5.60 -40.94
C PHE A 511 7.47 -4.63 -40.80
N ASP A 512 6.30 -5.06 -41.24
CA ASP A 512 5.06 -4.27 -41.20
C ASP A 512 4.25 -4.55 -39.94
N LYS A 513 4.20 -5.80 -39.46
CA LYS A 513 3.46 -6.17 -38.26
C LYS A 513 4.00 -7.45 -37.62
N ILE A 514 4.01 -7.51 -36.29
CA ILE A 514 4.17 -8.76 -35.54
C ILE A 514 3.04 -8.84 -34.52
N SER A 515 2.34 -9.96 -34.43
CA SER A 515 1.26 -10.11 -33.45
C SER A 515 1.16 -11.54 -32.94
N ALA A 516 0.75 -11.68 -31.68
CA ALA A 516 0.49 -12.98 -31.06
C ALA A 516 -0.46 -12.84 -29.86
N SER A 517 -1.20 -13.91 -29.56
CA SER A 517 -1.93 -14.10 -28.31
C SER A 517 -1.35 -15.24 -27.50
N PHE A 518 -1.39 -15.16 -26.18
CA PHE A 518 -0.78 -16.17 -25.33
C PHE A 518 -1.57 -16.44 -24.06
N SER A 519 -1.38 -17.64 -23.52
CA SER A 519 -1.88 -18.06 -22.22
C SER A 519 -0.73 -18.45 -21.32
N ILE A 520 -0.80 -18.14 -20.03
CA ILE A 520 0.22 -18.49 -19.03
C ILE A 520 -0.40 -19.46 -18.04
N LYS A 521 0.29 -20.56 -17.75
CA LYS A 521 -0.10 -21.52 -16.71
C LYS A 521 1.15 -22.02 -15.99
N GLY A 522 1.21 -21.83 -14.67
CA GLY A 522 2.33 -22.29 -13.84
C GLY A 522 3.66 -21.74 -14.32
N GLY A 523 3.72 -20.45 -14.64
CA GLY A 523 4.95 -19.81 -15.13
C GLY A 523 5.35 -20.17 -16.55
N VAL A 524 4.55 -20.96 -17.30
CA VAL A 524 4.82 -21.29 -18.71
C VAL A 524 3.83 -20.58 -19.60
N LEU A 525 4.33 -19.71 -20.47
CA LEU A 525 3.59 -19.04 -21.53
C LEU A 525 3.50 -19.97 -22.74
N SER A 526 2.30 -20.16 -23.29
CA SER A 526 2.03 -20.90 -24.52
C SER A 526 1.45 -19.96 -25.57
N ASN A 527 1.93 -20.06 -26.81
CA ASN A 527 1.48 -19.27 -27.94
C ASN A 527 1.39 -20.16 -29.20
N ASN A 528 0.35 -19.99 -30.00
CA ASN A 528 0.08 -20.82 -31.19
C ASN A 528 -0.20 -20.01 -32.47
N ASP A 529 -0.19 -18.69 -32.39
CA ASP A 529 -0.68 -17.80 -33.45
C ASP A 529 0.28 -16.63 -33.74
N LEU A 530 1.57 -16.75 -33.40
CA LEU A 530 2.53 -15.71 -33.75
C LEU A 530 2.55 -15.53 -35.26
N ALA A 531 2.34 -14.31 -35.70
CA ALA A 531 2.43 -13.90 -37.08
C ALA A 531 3.45 -12.77 -37.20
N PHE A 532 4.31 -12.88 -38.20
CA PHE A 532 5.28 -11.88 -38.63
C PHE A 532 5.00 -11.57 -40.11
N ASP A 533 4.75 -10.30 -40.41
CA ASP A 533 4.52 -9.81 -41.77
C ASP A 533 5.58 -8.78 -42.15
N ALA A 534 6.23 -9.00 -43.28
CA ALA A 534 7.17 -8.09 -43.91
C ALA A 534 7.04 -8.17 -45.43
N LYS A 535 7.38 -7.07 -46.11
CA LYS A 535 7.29 -6.94 -47.59
C LYS A 535 7.85 -8.12 -48.39
N LYS A 536 8.91 -8.79 -47.91
CA LYS A 536 9.60 -9.87 -48.64
C LYS A 536 9.56 -11.23 -47.94
N ALA A 537 8.97 -11.31 -46.74
CA ALA A 537 8.99 -12.51 -45.93
C ALA A 537 7.79 -12.52 -44.97
N LYS A 538 7.20 -13.69 -44.78
CA LYS A 538 6.22 -13.93 -43.71
C LYS A 538 6.77 -14.98 -42.76
N ALA A 539 6.35 -14.99 -41.51
CA ALA A 539 6.62 -16.11 -40.63
C ALA A 539 5.43 -16.38 -39.71
N VAL A 540 5.21 -17.66 -39.42
CA VAL A 540 4.26 -18.10 -38.39
C VAL A 540 5.03 -18.82 -37.29
N GLY A 541 4.58 -18.70 -36.04
CA GLY A 541 5.25 -19.31 -34.90
C GLY A 541 4.30 -19.89 -33.87
N ALA A 542 4.80 -20.93 -33.19
CA ALA A 542 4.12 -21.56 -32.07
C ALA A 542 5.14 -22.17 -31.11
N GLY A 543 4.83 -22.21 -29.82
CA GLY A 543 5.68 -22.82 -28.81
C GLY A 543 5.42 -22.29 -27.40
N THR A 544 6.43 -22.46 -26.55
CA THR A 544 6.38 -22.17 -25.12
C THR A 544 7.55 -21.32 -24.66
N VAL A 545 7.31 -20.42 -23.71
CA VAL A 545 8.31 -19.63 -23.01
C VAL A 545 8.15 -19.89 -21.52
N GLY A 546 9.17 -20.47 -20.87
CA GLY A 546 9.21 -20.61 -19.43
C GLY A 546 9.57 -19.27 -18.79
N ILE A 547 8.59 -18.57 -18.22
CA ILE A 547 8.80 -17.31 -17.47
C ILE A 547 9.46 -17.61 -16.12
N GLY A 548 9.00 -18.66 -15.42
CA GLY A 548 9.60 -19.10 -14.16
C GLY A 548 11.05 -19.54 -14.33
N ASP A 549 11.28 -20.48 -15.25
CA ASP A 549 12.60 -21.07 -15.50
C ASP A 549 13.50 -20.25 -16.44
N GLN A 550 12.99 -19.14 -17.01
CA GLN A 550 13.67 -18.33 -18.03
C GLN A 550 14.17 -19.15 -19.23
N THR A 551 13.30 -20.03 -19.74
CA THR A 551 13.57 -20.91 -20.87
C THR A 551 12.72 -20.58 -22.09
N LEU A 552 13.15 -21.04 -23.25
CA LEU A 552 12.47 -20.88 -24.53
C LEU A 552 12.43 -22.25 -25.23
N ASN A 553 11.30 -22.58 -25.84
CA ASN A 553 11.17 -23.66 -26.81
C ASN A 553 10.11 -23.27 -27.84
N TYR A 554 10.56 -22.78 -28.98
CA TYR A 554 9.72 -22.05 -29.91
C TYR A 554 10.05 -22.41 -31.35
N ARG A 555 9.03 -22.70 -32.16
CA ARG A 555 9.17 -23.01 -33.58
C ARG A 555 8.70 -21.81 -34.39
N ILE A 556 9.56 -21.31 -35.27
CA ILE A 556 9.24 -20.26 -36.24
C ILE A 556 9.38 -20.84 -37.63
N THR A 557 8.37 -20.65 -38.48
CA THR A 557 8.37 -21.08 -39.88
C THR A 557 8.37 -19.85 -40.77
N PRO A 558 9.55 -19.30 -41.12
CA PRO A 558 9.67 -18.27 -42.12
C PRO A 558 9.35 -18.83 -43.51
N THR A 559 8.70 -18.01 -44.34
CA THR A 559 8.38 -18.25 -45.74
C THR A 559 8.81 -17.03 -46.53
N VAL A 560 9.71 -17.23 -47.51
CA VAL A 560 10.24 -16.17 -48.38
C VAL A 560 9.86 -16.46 -49.82
N LEU A 561 9.75 -15.41 -50.63
CA LEU A 561 9.47 -15.48 -52.07
C LEU A 561 8.08 -16.04 -52.43
N ALA A 562 7.13 -16.11 -51.48
CA ALA A 562 5.75 -16.46 -51.80
C ALA A 562 5.17 -15.48 -52.83
N LYS A 563 4.52 -15.99 -53.87
CA LYS A 563 3.74 -15.15 -54.80
C LYS A 563 2.64 -14.39 -54.03
N THR A 564 2.09 -13.36 -54.64
CA THR A 564 1.03 -12.50 -54.05
C THR A 564 -0.23 -13.29 -53.65
N ASP A 565 -0.45 -14.47 -54.26
CA ASP A 565 -1.53 -15.42 -53.95
C ASP A 565 -1.16 -16.43 -52.83
N GLY A 566 0.03 -16.32 -52.24
CA GLY A 566 0.55 -17.23 -51.21
C GLY A 566 1.19 -18.52 -51.74
N SER A 567 1.19 -18.75 -53.06
CA SER A 567 1.75 -19.96 -53.66
C SER A 567 3.24 -19.82 -54.00
N GLY A 568 4.00 -20.91 -53.86
CA GLY A 568 5.42 -20.96 -54.24
C GLY A 568 6.33 -20.06 -53.40
N GLY A 569 6.80 -20.55 -52.25
CA GLY A 569 7.81 -19.90 -51.41
C GLY A 569 8.62 -20.95 -50.64
N ILE A 570 9.89 -20.65 -50.35
CA ILE A 570 10.76 -21.55 -49.57
C ILE A 570 10.43 -21.35 -48.10
N SER A 571 10.05 -22.42 -47.40
CA SER A 571 9.78 -22.40 -45.97
C SER A 571 10.76 -23.31 -45.24
N VAL A 572 11.54 -22.77 -44.31
CA VAL A 572 12.50 -23.53 -43.50
C VAL A 572 12.17 -23.31 -42.03
N PRO A 573 11.48 -24.24 -41.35
CA PRO A 573 11.17 -24.10 -39.94
C PRO A 573 12.46 -24.12 -39.10
N VAL A 574 12.52 -23.25 -38.11
CA VAL A 574 13.63 -23.09 -37.16
C VAL A 574 13.09 -23.27 -35.75
N ILE A 575 13.74 -24.11 -34.97
CA ILE A 575 13.47 -24.28 -33.54
C ILE A 575 14.48 -23.45 -32.75
N ILE A 576 13.96 -22.65 -31.83
CA ILE A 576 14.70 -21.84 -30.87
C ILE A 576 14.50 -22.45 -29.50
N SER A 577 15.57 -22.90 -28.85
CA SER A 577 15.50 -23.60 -27.56
C SER A 577 16.63 -23.20 -26.62
N GLY A 578 16.44 -23.26 -25.30
CA GLY A 578 17.49 -22.98 -24.31
C GLY A 578 17.07 -21.93 -23.27
N SER A 579 18.03 -21.37 -22.54
CA SER A 579 17.78 -20.24 -21.63
C SER A 579 17.65 -18.93 -22.41
N TRP A 580 17.01 -17.93 -21.81
CA TRP A 580 16.92 -16.59 -22.41
C TRP A 580 18.29 -15.95 -22.66
N SER A 581 19.26 -16.23 -21.79
CA SER A 581 20.65 -15.77 -21.91
C SER A 581 21.47 -16.51 -22.97
N ASN A 582 21.06 -17.71 -23.37
CA ASN A 582 21.80 -18.52 -24.34
C ASN A 582 20.86 -19.34 -25.26
N PRO A 583 20.12 -18.68 -26.16
CA PRO A 583 19.22 -19.36 -27.08
C PRO A 583 20.00 -20.12 -28.17
N LYS A 584 19.61 -21.37 -28.41
CA LYS A 584 20.12 -22.24 -29.48
C LYS A 584 19.14 -22.27 -30.63
N PHE A 585 19.66 -22.17 -31.86
CA PHE A 585 18.87 -22.15 -33.10
C PHE A 585 19.20 -23.38 -33.92
N ARG A 586 18.20 -24.14 -34.37
CA ARG A 586 18.39 -25.31 -35.23
C ARG A 586 17.30 -25.41 -36.30
N PRO A 587 17.61 -25.79 -37.55
CA PRO A 587 16.60 -26.13 -38.54
C PRO A 587 15.77 -27.34 -38.09
N ASP A 588 14.46 -27.31 -38.37
CA ASP A 588 13.54 -28.40 -38.11
C ASP A 588 13.39 -29.28 -39.36
N LEU A 589 14.43 -30.07 -39.64
CA LEU A 589 14.46 -30.99 -40.77
C LEU A 589 13.35 -32.05 -40.68
N GLN A 590 13.00 -32.47 -39.47
CA GLN A 590 11.92 -33.43 -39.23
C GLN A 590 10.57 -32.81 -39.62
N GLY A 591 10.30 -31.56 -39.21
CA GLY A 591 9.08 -30.85 -39.59
C GLY A 591 8.91 -30.68 -41.10
N LEU A 592 10.01 -30.55 -41.86
CA LEU A 592 9.96 -30.52 -43.33
C LEU A 592 9.55 -31.86 -43.94
N ILE A 593 10.09 -32.96 -43.41
CA ILE A 593 9.76 -34.32 -43.85
C ILE A 593 8.30 -34.63 -43.53
N ASP A 594 7.86 -34.35 -42.30
CA ASP A 594 6.50 -34.60 -41.84
C ASP A 594 5.46 -33.81 -42.65
N LYS A 595 5.76 -32.54 -42.97
CA LYS A 595 4.88 -31.70 -43.80
C LYS A 595 4.73 -32.25 -45.22
N ARG A 596 5.83 -32.65 -45.88
CA ARG A 596 5.75 -33.26 -47.21
C ARG A 596 4.94 -34.56 -47.21
N LEU A 597 5.17 -35.42 -46.22
CA LEU A 597 4.40 -36.66 -46.04
C LEU A 597 2.91 -36.37 -45.83
N ALA A 598 2.56 -35.34 -45.05
CA ALA A 598 1.17 -34.96 -44.82
C ALA A 598 0.51 -34.39 -46.08
N GLU A 599 1.19 -33.54 -46.83
CA GLU A 599 0.73 -33.00 -48.12
C GLU A 599 0.51 -34.11 -49.15
N GLU A 600 1.43 -35.07 -49.24
CA GLU A 600 1.33 -36.22 -50.14
C GLU A 600 0.17 -37.15 -49.74
N LYS A 601 0.00 -37.43 -48.43
CA LYS A 601 -1.16 -38.18 -47.92
C LYS A 601 -2.48 -37.48 -48.23
N ALA A 602 -2.55 -36.16 -48.04
CA ALA A 602 -3.74 -35.38 -48.33
C ALA A 602 -4.07 -35.38 -49.84
N ALA A 603 -3.06 -35.19 -50.69
CA ALA A 603 -3.21 -35.26 -52.14
C ALA A 603 -3.67 -36.65 -52.61
N LEU A 604 -3.10 -37.72 -52.05
CA LEU A 604 -3.50 -39.10 -52.35
C LEU A 604 -4.95 -39.36 -51.93
N LYS A 605 -5.34 -38.91 -50.72
CA LYS A 605 -6.72 -39.03 -50.23
C LYS A 605 -7.70 -38.26 -51.11
N ALA A 606 -7.35 -37.03 -51.53
CA ALA A 606 -8.18 -36.23 -52.43
C ALA A 606 -8.35 -36.90 -53.80
N LYS A 607 -7.27 -37.47 -54.37
CA LYS A 607 -7.35 -38.27 -55.61
C LYS A 607 -8.26 -39.48 -55.46
N LEU A 608 -8.14 -40.22 -54.37
CA LEU A 608 -8.96 -41.39 -54.09
C LEU A 608 -10.45 -41.02 -53.99
N GLU A 609 -10.78 -39.94 -53.29
CA GLU A 609 -12.17 -39.47 -53.16
C GLU A 609 -12.72 -38.96 -54.51
N ALA A 610 -11.90 -38.27 -55.32
CA ALA A 610 -12.29 -37.87 -56.67
C ALA A 610 -12.55 -39.09 -57.58
N GLU A 611 -11.71 -40.12 -57.51
CA GLU A 611 -11.89 -41.36 -58.28
C GLU A 611 -13.15 -42.13 -57.83
N LYS A 612 -13.41 -42.21 -56.52
CA LYS A 612 -14.66 -42.77 -55.99
C LYS A 612 -15.88 -42.00 -56.48
N ALA A 613 -15.82 -40.66 -56.48
CA ALA A 613 -16.91 -39.82 -56.97
C ALA A 613 -17.14 -40.03 -58.48
N ALA A 614 -16.07 -40.11 -59.27
CA ALA A 614 -16.14 -40.39 -60.71
C ALA A 614 -16.75 -41.78 -60.99
N LYS A 615 -16.28 -42.84 -60.33
CA LYS A 615 -16.87 -44.18 -60.45
C LYS A 615 -18.35 -44.22 -60.04
N LYS A 616 -18.72 -43.51 -58.97
CA LYS A 616 -20.11 -43.42 -58.51
C LYS A 616 -20.99 -42.70 -59.55
N ALA A 617 -20.48 -41.64 -60.18
CA ALA A 617 -21.17 -40.94 -61.25
C ALA A 617 -21.34 -41.83 -62.50
N GLU A 618 -20.29 -42.57 -62.89
CA GLU A 618 -20.34 -43.53 -64.00
C GLU A 618 -21.37 -44.64 -63.74
N LEU A 619 -21.38 -45.23 -62.54
CA LEU A 619 -22.37 -46.24 -62.15
C LEU A 619 -23.79 -45.70 -62.17
N LYS A 620 -24.01 -44.46 -61.68
CA LYS A 620 -25.31 -43.80 -61.76
C LYS A 620 -25.75 -43.55 -63.21
N ALA A 621 -24.83 -43.13 -64.08
CA ALA A 621 -25.11 -42.91 -65.50
C ALA A 621 -25.45 -44.22 -66.21
N LYS A 622 -24.71 -45.31 -65.93
CA LYS A 622 -25.02 -46.66 -66.44
C LYS A 622 -26.40 -47.13 -65.96
N LEU A 623 -26.72 -46.96 -64.68
CA LEU A 623 -28.02 -47.32 -64.12
C LEU A 623 -29.16 -46.50 -64.75
N ALA A 624 -28.96 -45.21 -64.97
CA ALA A 624 -29.95 -44.34 -65.63
C ALA A 624 -30.16 -44.75 -67.10
N ALA A 625 -29.08 -45.07 -67.83
CA ALA A 625 -29.15 -45.56 -69.20
C ALA A 625 -29.86 -46.93 -69.28
N GLU A 626 -29.61 -47.83 -68.33
CA GLU A 626 -30.29 -49.12 -68.24
C GLU A 626 -31.79 -48.95 -67.93
N LYS A 627 -32.15 -48.08 -66.98
CA LYS A 627 -33.55 -47.73 -66.70
C LYS A 627 -34.25 -47.14 -67.92
N ALA A 628 -33.59 -46.23 -68.65
CA ALA A 628 -34.14 -45.65 -69.88
C ALA A 628 -34.35 -46.72 -70.98
N ARG A 629 -33.43 -47.69 -71.11
CA ARG A 629 -33.61 -48.83 -72.02
C ARG A 629 -34.76 -49.73 -71.58
N ALA A 630 -34.93 -49.98 -70.28
CA ALA A 630 -36.04 -50.76 -69.75
C ALA A 630 -37.40 -50.07 -69.96
N LEU A 631 -37.45 -48.74 -69.76
CA LEU A 631 -38.63 -47.90 -70.02
C LEU A 631 -39.05 -47.95 -71.50
N ARG A 632 -38.11 -47.77 -72.43
CA ARG A 632 -38.40 -47.89 -73.87
C ARG A 632 -38.91 -49.27 -74.27
N LYS A 633 -38.34 -50.35 -73.71
CA LYS A 633 -38.85 -51.71 -73.92
C LYS A 633 -40.27 -51.92 -73.35
N ALA A 634 -40.62 -51.23 -72.27
CA ALA A 634 -41.95 -51.28 -71.69
C ALA A 634 -42.98 -50.49 -72.53
N GLU A 635 -42.61 -49.29 -73.02
CA GLU A 635 -43.40 -48.49 -73.96
C GLU A 635 -43.74 -49.28 -75.23
N GLU A 636 -42.73 -49.93 -75.82
CA GLU A 636 -42.87 -50.73 -77.04
C GLU A 636 -43.79 -51.94 -76.84
N LYS A 637 -43.67 -52.65 -75.71
CA LYS A 637 -44.53 -53.81 -75.39
C LYS A 637 -45.96 -53.45 -75.01
N LEU A 638 -46.20 -52.29 -74.41
CA LEU A 638 -47.53 -51.86 -73.95
C LEU A 638 -48.25 -50.98 -74.99
N SER A 639 -47.57 -50.59 -76.06
CA SER A 639 -48.03 -49.63 -77.07
C SER A 639 -48.57 -48.34 -76.43
N ILE A 640 -47.87 -47.83 -75.42
CA ILE A 640 -48.22 -46.60 -74.69
C ILE A 640 -47.21 -45.52 -75.09
N ASP A 641 -47.71 -44.35 -75.50
CA ASP A 641 -46.88 -43.19 -75.85
C ASP A 641 -46.76 -42.28 -74.61
N LEU A 642 -45.58 -42.26 -73.99
CA LEU A 642 -45.29 -41.57 -72.74
C LEU A 642 -44.92 -40.10 -73.00
N LYS A 643 -45.66 -39.16 -72.41
CA LYS A 643 -45.33 -37.74 -72.49
C LYS A 643 -44.21 -37.37 -71.51
N ALA A 644 -43.46 -36.32 -71.83
CA ALA A 644 -42.36 -35.84 -70.99
C ALA A 644 -42.85 -35.52 -69.56
N GLY A 645 -42.37 -36.29 -68.57
CA GLY A 645 -42.73 -36.15 -67.16
C GLY A 645 -43.93 -36.99 -66.69
N GLU A 646 -44.57 -37.74 -67.58
CA GLU A 646 -45.67 -38.66 -67.24
C GLU A 646 -45.10 -39.96 -66.66
N SER A 647 -45.71 -40.53 -65.61
CA SER A 647 -45.29 -41.85 -65.10
C SER A 647 -45.88 -42.96 -65.99
N LEU A 648 -45.24 -44.13 -66.00
CA LEU A 648 -45.71 -45.27 -66.80
C LEU A 648 -47.11 -45.74 -66.36
N GLU A 649 -47.45 -45.54 -65.08
CA GLU A 649 -48.76 -45.81 -64.50
C GLU A 649 -49.81 -44.80 -64.99
N ASP A 650 -49.47 -43.51 -65.03
CA ASP A 650 -50.36 -42.44 -65.52
C ASP A 650 -50.65 -42.60 -67.02
N ALA A 651 -49.63 -42.94 -67.83
CA ALA A 651 -49.78 -43.15 -69.25
C ALA A 651 -50.62 -44.42 -69.56
N ALA A 652 -50.46 -45.48 -68.76
CA ALA A 652 -51.30 -46.68 -68.85
C ALA A 652 -52.77 -46.38 -68.48
N ARG A 653 -52.98 -45.59 -67.42
CA ARG A 653 -54.31 -45.16 -66.97
C ARG A 653 -55.00 -44.28 -68.00
N ARG A 654 -54.27 -43.33 -68.63
CA ARG A 654 -54.78 -42.50 -69.74
C ARG A 654 -55.23 -43.36 -70.92
N LYS A 655 -54.41 -44.33 -71.33
CA LYS A 655 -54.78 -45.23 -72.44
C LYS A 655 -56.00 -46.09 -72.09
N LEU A 656 -56.09 -46.61 -70.87
CA LEU A 656 -57.27 -47.33 -70.37
C LEU A 656 -58.52 -46.45 -70.33
N GLU A 657 -58.41 -45.18 -69.93
CA GLU A 657 -59.52 -44.23 -69.95
C GLU A 657 -59.95 -43.85 -71.38
N GLU A 658 -59.02 -43.73 -72.33
CA GLU A 658 -59.35 -43.53 -73.75
C GLU A 658 -60.00 -44.77 -74.37
N GLU A 659 -59.51 -45.97 -74.07
CA GLU A 659 -60.13 -47.24 -74.47
C GLU A 659 -61.53 -47.39 -73.85
N ALA A 660 -61.69 -47.06 -72.56
CA ALA A 660 -62.98 -47.08 -71.86
C ALA A 660 -63.95 -46.03 -72.43
N LYS A 661 -63.48 -44.83 -72.78
CA LYS A 661 -64.29 -43.81 -73.47
C LYS A 661 -64.66 -44.23 -74.88
N LYS A 662 -63.77 -44.90 -75.64
CA LYS A 662 -64.10 -45.49 -76.94
C LYS A 662 -65.12 -46.62 -76.80
N GLY A 663 -65.02 -47.45 -75.76
CA GLY A 663 -65.98 -48.50 -75.43
C GLY A 663 -67.36 -47.95 -75.05
N LEU A 664 -67.42 -46.97 -74.15
CA LEU A 664 -68.66 -46.29 -73.75
C LEU A 664 -69.29 -45.49 -74.90
N GLY A 665 -68.48 -44.88 -75.76
CA GLY A 665 -68.94 -44.19 -76.98
C GLY A 665 -69.55 -45.13 -78.02
N LYS A 666 -69.12 -46.39 -78.09
CA LYS A 666 -69.76 -47.43 -78.93
C LYS A 666 -71.08 -47.93 -78.33
N LEU A 667 -71.24 -47.92 -77.00
CA LEU A 667 -72.50 -48.29 -76.32
C LEU A 667 -73.59 -47.20 -76.39
N LEU A 668 -73.21 -45.93 -76.53
CA LEU A 668 -74.16 -44.79 -76.58
C LEU A 668 -74.54 -44.32 -78.01
N LYS A 669 -74.03 -44.97 -79.06
CA LYS A 669 -74.35 -44.68 -80.48
C LYS A 669 -74.97 -45.88 -81.22
N GLY A 670 -75.63 -46.77 -80.50
CA GLY A 670 -76.40 -47.89 -81.04
C GLY A 670 -77.86 -47.85 -80.59
N ASN A 671 -78.62 -46.90 -81.15
CA ASN A 671 -80.04 -47.01 -81.44
C ASN A 671 -80.31 -46.22 -82.72
#